data_AF-A0A0A0NBV4-F1
#
_entry.id   AF-A0A0A0NBV4-F1
#
_cell.length_a   1.000
_cell.length_b   1.000
_cell.length_c   1.000
_cell.angle_alpha   90.00
_cell.angle_beta   90.00
_cell.angle_gamma   90.00
#
_symmetry.space_group_name_H-M   'P 1'
#
loop_
_entity.id
_entity.type
_entity.pdbx_description
1 polymer ?
#
loop_
_entity_poly.entity_id
_entity_poly.type
_entity_poly.pdbx_seq_one_letter_code
_entity_poly.pdbx_strand_id
1 'polypeptide(L)'
;MDPTQIRTLMEDQLRLSRRLRARISELEEERHAPVAVVGMGLRLPSGGDGVDLDSPEAYWDFLRGGRTALSGLPGERPGLRAVYDPTPGRPGRSYVGRAGFLSDIAHFDAEFFGISTREARLMDPQQRLLLETSWEALERAGIAVRRSDRLNVGVYLGMMASEYTERLEDRADTTRIDPYYTTGGGLCFGAGRIAFVMGFSGPVVSVDTACSSSLSALHLAVRGLRAGECRYALVCGSNLLLSANLMVSLCQSRALSPEGRSKSFLASADGYGRGEGVGALALMRLDDALRERRQVLAVVRGTAINHDGAASGLTAPNGGAQQEVIRAALDDARVGPEEVGWVEAHGTGTVLGDPIEIGALAGVLGEAVHERGVPLALGSVKSRLGHLEAASGIAAVIKTVLMLRHGEIPAARDEADGELNPHIPWDELAFRVPLRGGPWPAALPRRVAGVNSFGMSGTNAHVVLEGHVGAGADGTAAAVPSGSGVELLTVSARDERALAVLAARVRDRLRDTPAADLPSLCHTLRSGRVTFARRLAVVGATAAELAEALERAAGDAPRQPVTPADAVRSVTVRVTDDAERLAPALAALTTAFPGLADGTPDTTDDPTALLLRLLGRLGLRVSPDTGAPVAGGLASVHWDAPGEVARPLLGGGADDAPARFLEALASLFTAGADLRLEFLYGPSARLLGDLPTYPFQRRRYWVAEPVTGVRGEDADDVSAESRADLPEPHDRAAVREYLLAVLTDALQSPDPLDPTRSFLDSGGDSFTATVFVTQVEENFAVGLSPADLPLDLPLAELFGRLADDIAVSTGDPAQAVGA
;
A
#
# COMPACT_ATOMS: atom_id res chain seq x y z
N MET A 1 20.04 -64.96 -10.38
CA MET A 1 20.49 -63.60 -10.02
C MET A 1 21.43 -63.75 -8.83
N ASP A 2 22.61 -63.17 -8.88
CA ASP A 2 23.59 -63.22 -7.79
C ASP A 2 22.99 -62.51 -6.55
N PRO A 3 23.02 -63.12 -5.33
CA PRO A 3 22.57 -62.47 -4.09
C PRO A 3 23.16 -61.08 -3.86
N THR A 4 24.38 -60.82 -4.35
CA THR A 4 25.03 -59.52 -4.30
C THR A 4 24.33 -58.51 -5.20
N GLN A 5 23.98 -58.91 -6.43
CA GLN A 5 23.20 -58.09 -7.37
C GLN A 5 21.81 -57.76 -6.83
N ILE A 6 21.13 -58.73 -6.19
CA ILE A 6 19.82 -58.51 -5.56
C ILE A 6 19.95 -57.48 -4.42
N ARG A 7 20.98 -57.60 -3.57
CA ARG A 7 21.23 -56.64 -2.48
C ARG A 7 21.45 -55.23 -3.01
N THR A 8 22.29 -55.06 -4.02
CA THR A 8 22.55 -53.75 -4.65
C THR A 8 21.27 -53.15 -5.25
N LEU A 9 20.49 -53.95 -5.98
CA LEU A 9 19.18 -53.52 -6.50
C LEU A 9 18.22 -53.08 -5.39
N MET A 10 18.15 -53.80 -4.27
CA MET A 10 17.32 -53.43 -3.12
C MET A 10 17.80 -52.15 -2.44
N GLU A 11 19.11 -51.96 -2.29
CA GLU A 11 19.68 -50.73 -1.73
C GLU A 11 19.42 -49.51 -2.62
N ASP A 12 19.54 -49.67 -3.94
CA ASP A 12 19.23 -48.61 -4.90
C ASP A 12 17.74 -48.28 -4.92
N GLN A 13 16.86 -49.29 -4.85
CA GLN A 13 15.41 -49.07 -4.71
C GLN A 13 15.05 -48.36 -3.40
N LEU A 14 15.70 -48.70 -2.28
CA LEU A 14 15.50 -48.00 -1.01
C LEU A 14 15.98 -46.55 -1.07
N ARG A 15 17.12 -46.27 -1.71
CA ARG A 15 17.64 -44.90 -1.91
C ARG A 15 16.69 -44.08 -2.80
N LEU A 16 16.22 -44.65 -3.91
CA LEU A 16 15.26 -44.00 -4.80
C LEU A 16 13.93 -43.74 -4.07
N SER A 17 13.40 -44.72 -3.34
CA SER A 17 12.16 -44.57 -2.56
C SER A 17 12.28 -43.45 -1.51
N ARG A 18 13.42 -43.36 -0.81
CA ARG A 18 13.68 -42.25 0.13
C ARG A 18 13.74 -40.89 -0.58
N ARG A 19 14.42 -40.80 -1.73
CA ARG A 19 14.51 -39.56 -2.52
C ARG A 19 13.14 -39.12 -3.04
N LEU A 20 12.33 -40.05 -3.55
CA LEU A 20 10.97 -39.76 -4.02
C LEU A 20 10.06 -39.32 -2.88
N ARG A 21 10.12 -39.97 -1.72
CA ARG A 21 9.37 -39.55 -0.53
C ARG A 21 9.79 -38.16 -0.04
N ALA A 22 11.09 -37.88 0.00
CA ALA A 22 11.60 -36.54 0.33
C ALA A 22 11.07 -35.50 -0.66
N ARG A 23 11.14 -35.79 -1.97
CA ARG A 23 10.64 -34.86 -3.00
C ARG A 23 9.13 -34.65 -2.92
N ILE A 24 8.35 -35.69 -2.63
CA ILE A 24 6.90 -35.56 -2.41
C ILE A 24 6.62 -34.69 -1.18
N SER A 25 7.34 -34.89 -0.08
CA SER A 25 7.21 -34.07 1.14
C SER A 25 7.52 -32.59 0.85
N GLU A 26 8.62 -32.30 0.16
CA GLU A 26 8.98 -30.94 -0.26
C GLU A 26 7.89 -30.30 -1.11
N LEU A 27 7.40 -31.02 -2.14
CA LEU A 27 6.34 -30.52 -3.01
C LEU A 27 5.01 -30.29 -2.26
N GLU A 28 4.71 -31.12 -1.27
CA GLU A 28 3.56 -30.92 -0.40
C GLU A 28 3.73 -29.70 0.52
N GLU A 29 4.92 -29.50 1.10
CA GLU A 29 5.25 -28.31 1.90
C GLU A 29 5.16 -27.04 1.05
N GLU A 30 5.67 -27.05 -0.18
CA GLU A 30 5.55 -25.94 -1.13
C GLU A 30 4.08 -25.66 -1.49
N ARG A 31 3.29 -26.70 -1.76
CA ARG A 31 1.86 -26.57 -2.13
C ARG A 31 1.01 -25.95 -1.01
N HIS A 32 1.36 -26.23 0.24
CA HIS A 32 0.66 -25.73 1.43
C HIS A 32 1.47 -24.66 2.18
N ALA A 33 2.46 -24.05 1.52
CA ALA A 33 3.35 -23.09 2.17
C ALA A 33 2.53 -21.93 2.78
N PRO A 34 2.70 -21.63 4.08
CA PRO A 34 1.97 -20.56 4.73
C PRO A 34 2.36 -19.19 4.16
N VAL A 35 1.39 -18.29 4.05
CA VAL A 35 1.58 -16.93 3.55
C VAL A 35 1.40 -15.95 4.71
N ALA A 36 2.40 -15.11 4.95
CA ALA A 36 2.37 -14.07 5.98
C ALA A 36 1.66 -12.81 5.46
N VAL A 37 0.77 -12.25 6.27
CA VAL A 37 0.32 -10.86 6.15
C VAL A 37 1.36 -9.98 6.82
N VAL A 38 2.04 -9.11 6.06
CA VAL A 38 3.16 -8.29 6.56
C VAL A 38 2.84 -6.80 6.61
N GLY A 39 1.78 -6.33 5.95
CA GLY A 39 1.33 -4.94 6.01
C GLY A 39 -0.12 -4.79 5.58
N MET A 40 -0.79 -3.72 6.06
CA MET A 40 -2.20 -3.45 5.78
C MET A 40 -2.47 -1.95 5.59
N GLY A 41 -3.27 -1.59 4.60
CA GLY A 41 -3.78 -0.23 4.37
C GLY A 41 -5.30 -0.25 4.26
N LEU A 42 -5.98 0.80 4.70
CA LEU A 42 -7.45 0.87 4.62
C LEU A 42 -7.99 2.30 4.64
N ARG A 43 -9.17 2.46 4.06
CA ARG A 43 -10.09 3.58 4.25
C ARG A 43 -11.49 3.01 4.46
N LEU A 44 -12.06 3.19 5.64
CA LEU A 44 -13.39 2.69 6.00
C LEU A 44 -14.24 3.80 6.62
N PRO A 45 -15.57 3.78 6.46
CA PRO A 45 -16.43 4.80 7.04
C PRO A 45 -16.44 4.73 8.57
N SER A 46 -16.70 5.88 9.22
CA SER A 46 -16.82 5.98 10.69
C SER A 46 -18.23 6.26 11.19
N GLY A 47 -19.11 6.84 10.36
CA GLY A 47 -20.55 6.98 10.62
C GLY A 47 -21.06 8.32 11.16
N GLY A 48 -20.21 9.34 11.41
CA GLY A 48 -20.76 10.61 11.94
C GLY A 48 -19.82 11.79 12.15
N ASP A 49 -18.50 11.59 12.12
CA ASP A 49 -17.56 12.60 12.66
C ASP A 49 -16.80 13.34 11.55
N GLY A 50 -17.13 13.08 10.28
CA GLY A 50 -16.43 13.62 9.11
C GLY A 50 -15.01 13.06 8.90
N VAL A 51 -14.53 12.17 9.77
CA VAL A 51 -13.21 11.54 9.69
C VAL A 51 -13.37 10.06 9.43
N ASP A 52 -12.84 9.58 8.30
CA ASP A 52 -12.81 8.16 7.96
C ASP A 52 -11.79 7.40 8.81
N LEU A 53 -12.00 6.10 8.98
CA LEU A 53 -11.01 5.20 9.56
C LEU A 53 -9.90 5.02 8.51
N ASP A 54 -8.70 5.54 8.79
CA ASP A 54 -7.57 5.61 7.86
C ASP A 54 -6.40 4.69 8.23
N SER A 55 -6.56 3.89 9.29
CA SER A 55 -5.53 3.01 9.82
C SER A 55 -6.10 1.75 10.44
N PRO A 56 -5.36 0.62 10.43
CA PRO A 56 -5.71 -0.59 11.16
C PRO A 56 -5.96 -0.33 12.66
N GLU A 57 -5.21 0.60 13.25
CA GLU A 57 -5.35 1.02 14.65
C GLU A 57 -6.70 1.71 14.89
N ALA A 58 -7.05 2.72 14.07
CA ALA A 58 -8.37 3.38 14.16
C ALA A 58 -9.52 2.40 13.93
N TYR A 59 -9.34 1.43 13.04
CA TYR A 59 -10.32 0.39 12.79
C TYR A 59 -10.46 -0.57 13.98
N TRP A 60 -9.37 -0.94 14.63
CA TRP A 60 -9.41 -1.74 15.85
C TRP A 60 -10.18 -1.04 16.97
N ASP A 61 -9.91 0.24 17.20
CA ASP A 61 -10.62 1.04 18.21
C ASP A 61 -12.12 1.17 17.88
N PHE A 62 -12.46 1.31 16.59
CA PHE A 62 -13.85 1.27 16.12
C PHE A 62 -14.54 -0.06 16.46
N LEU A 63 -13.87 -1.20 16.20
CA LEU A 63 -14.39 -2.54 16.47
C LEU A 63 -14.56 -2.80 17.97
N ARG A 64 -13.55 -2.46 18.79
CA ARG A 64 -13.61 -2.58 20.25
C ARG A 64 -14.70 -1.70 20.86
N GLY A 65 -14.92 -0.51 20.29
CA GLY A 65 -15.97 0.40 20.73
C GLY A 65 -17.38 -0.02 20.36
N GLY A 66 -17.56 -1.08 19.54
CA GLY A 66 -18.90 -1.51 19.08
C GLY A 66 -19.62 -0.44 18.25
N ARG A 67 -18.87 0.43 17.56
CA ARG A 67 -19.44 1.54 16.78
C ARG A 67 -20.04 1.05 15.46
N THR A 68 -20.95 1.84 14.88
CA THR A 68 -21.59 1.55 13.58
C THR A 68 -21.39 2.75 12.65
N ALA A 69 -20.94 2.49 11.42
CA ALA A 69 -20.51 3.49 10.45
C ALA A 69 -21.62 3.98 9.50
N LEU A 70 -22.89 3.80 9.85
CA LEU A 70 -24.03 4.10 8.98
C LEU A 70 -24.51 5.55 9.13
N SER A 71 -24.38 6.33 8.06
CA SER A 71 -24.84 7.71 7.97
C SER A 71 -26.00 7.86 6.96
N GLY A 72 -26.64 9.03 6.93
CA GLY A 72 -27.65 9.35 5.91
C GLY A 72 -27.02 9.69 4.56
N LEU A 73 -27.83 9.73 3.49
CA LEU A 73 -27.35 10.06 2.14
C LEU A 73 -26.61 11.42 2.09
N PRO A 74 -25.30 11.45 1.76
CA PRO A 74 -24.50 12.67 1.81
C PRO A 74 -24.91 13.70 0.75
N GLY A 75 -24.76 14.98 1.08
CA GLY A 75 -25.09 16.10 0.18
C GLY A 75 -24.31 16.08 -1.13
N GLU A 76 -23.06 15.60 -1.09
CA GLU A 76 -22.18 15.46 -2.26
C GLU A 76 -22.62 14.38 -3.26
N ARG A 77 -23.73 13.69 -3.00
CA ARG A 77 -24.32 12.64 -3.85
C ARG A 77 -25.76 12.99 -4.27
N PRO A 78 -25.99 14.10 -5.00
CA PRO A 78 -27.35 14.55 -5.31
C PRO A 78 -28.17 13.52 -6.09
N GLY A 79 -27.53 12.68 -6.93
CA GLY A 79 -28.20 11.61 -7.67
C GLY A 79 -28.84 10.54 -6.76
N LEU A 80 -28.13 10.10 -5.70
CA LEU A 80 -28.66 9.15 -4.72
C LEU A 80 -29.84 9.76 -3.96
N ARG A 81 -29.74 11.04 -3.60
CA ARG A 81 -30.81 11.76 -2.89
C ARG A 81 -32.05 11.96 -3.75
N ALA A 82 -31.88 12.22 -5.05
CA ALA A 82 -32.97 12.49 -5.98
C ALA A 82 -33.89 11.29 -6.19
N VAL A 83 -33.38 10.06 -6.04
CA VAL A 83 -34.16 8.82 -6.21
C VAL A 83 -34.76 8.31 -4.91
N TYR A 84 -34.46 8.91 -3.77
CA TYR A 84 -34.94 8.44 -2.47
C TYR A 84 -36.46 8.67 -2.31
N ASP A 85 -37.20 7.60 -2.04
CA ASP A 85 -38.60 7.61 -1.60
C ASP A 85 -38.75 6.45 -0.59
N PRO A 86 -39.05 6.72 0.70
CA PRO A 86 -39.13 5.66 1.72
C PRO A 86 -40.22 4.62 1.46
N THR A 87 -41.10 4.82 0.47
CA THR A 87 -42.16 3.88 0.07
C THR A 87 -41.58 2.74 -0.79
N PRO A 88 -41.55 1.48 -0.31
CA PRO A 88 -41.02 0.37 -1.10
C PRO A 88 -41.88 0.07 -2.35
N GLY A 89 -41.24 -0.41 -3.41
CA GLY A 89 -41.92 -0.87 -4.64
C GLY A 89 -42.28 0.21 -5.66
N ARG A 90 -41.89 1.47 -5.42
CA ARG A 90 -41.99 2.56 -6.40
C ARG A 90 -40.96 2.36 -7.53
N PRO A 91 -41.38 2.23 -8.81
CA PRO A 91 -40.45 2.14 -9.93
C PRO A 91 -39.50 3.33 -10.00
N GLY A 92 -38.20 3.08 -10.24
CA GLY A 92 -37.19 4.13 -10.35
C GLY A 92 -36.80 4.80 -9.02
N ARG A 93 -37.26 4.30 -7.87
CA ARG A 93 -36.94 4.86 -6.54
C ARG A 93 -36.15 3.89 -5.67
N SER A 94 -35.38 4.46 -4.75
CA SER A 94 -34.71 3.76 -3.65
C SER A 94 -35.43 4.06 -2.34
N TYR A 95 -35.78 3.04 -1.57
CA TYR A 95 -36.35 3.22 -0.22
C TYR A 95 -35.29 3.31 0.88
N VAL A 96 -34.02 3.20 0.54
CA VAL A 96 -32.91 3.18 1.50
C VAL A 96 -32.31 4.58 1.63
N GLY A 97 -32.37 5.14 2.84
CA GLY A 97 -31.86 6.47 3.16
C GLY A 97 -30.53 6.50 3.90
N ARG A 98 -29.93 5.32 4.19
CA ARG A 98 -28.71 5.17 4.99
C ARG A 98 -27.77 4.13 4.40
N ALA A 99 -26.47 4.36 4.52
CA ALA A 99 -25.41 3.43 4.15
C ALA A 99 -24.10 3.81 4.88
N GLY A 100 -23.07 2.98 4.76
CA GLY A 100 -21.72 3.36 5.20
C GLY A 100 -21.03 4.21 4.13
N PHE A 101 -20.89 5.52 4.33
CA PHE A 101 -20.23 6.42 3.36
C PHE A 101 -18.88 6.90 3.89
N LEU A 102 -17.88 6.90 3.02
CA LEU A 102 -16.64 7.63 3.25
C LEU A 102 -16.92 9.13 3.18
N SER A 103 -16.26 9.90 4.04
CA SER A 103 -16.38 11.35 4.06
C SER A 103 -15.54 12.01 2.98
N ASP A 104 -14.41 11.41 2.59
CA ASP A 104 -13.50 12.00 1.61
C ASP A 104 -13.08 11.05 0.49
N ILE A 105 -13.78 11.18 -0.64
CA ILE A 105 -13.53 10.44 -1.88
C ILE A 105 -12.95 11.32 -2.99
N ALA A 106 -12.97 12.64 -2.82
CA ALA A 106 -12.61 13.57 -3.88
C ALA A 106 -11.16 14.04 -3.75
N HIS A 107 -10.55 13.94 -2.57
CA HIS A 107 -9.16 14.36 -2.37
C HIS A 107 -8.15 13.25 -2.68
N PHE A 108 -7.02 13.64 -3.26
CA PHE A 108 -5.94 12.74 -3.67
C PHE A 108 -4.62 13.52 -3.82
N ASP A 109 -3.50 12.80 -3.80
CA ASP A 109 -2.16 13.33 -4.07
C ASP A 109 -1.65 12.92 -5.45
N ALA A 110 -2.19 13.55 -6.51
CA ALA A 110 -1.86 13.17 -7.89
C ALA A 110 -0.37 13.35 -8.22
N GLU A 111 0.24 14.44 -7.76
CA GLU A 111 1.64 14.77 -8.00
C GLU A 111 2.58 13.74 -7.36
N PHE A 112 2.27 13.25 -6.16
CA PHE A 112 3.04 12.18 -5.53
C PHE A 112 3.09 10.92 -6.41
N PHE A 113 2.00 10.60 -7.11
CA PHE A 113 1.94 9.42 -7.98
C PHE A 113 2.34 9.71 -9.44
N GLY A 114 2.79 10.93 -9.76
CA GLY A 114 3.16 11.33 -11.12
C GLY A 114 1.96 11.37 -12.07
N ILE A 115 0.80 11.80 -11.57
CA ILE A 115 -0.47 11.85 -12.30
C ILE A 115 -0.85 13.31 -12.53
N SER A 116 -1.20 13.67 -13.76
CA SER A 116 -1.61 15.04 -14.10
C SER A 116 -2.94 15.43 -13.47
N THR A 117 -3.21 16.74 -13.37
CA THR A 117 -4.51 17.22 -12.87
C THR A 117 -5.66 16.82 -13.78
N ARG A 118 -5.44 16.85 -15.10
CA ARG A 118 -6.39 16.40 -16.12
C ARG A 118 -6.77 14.94 -15.93
N GLU A 119 -5.79 14.04 -15.80
CA GLU A 119 -6.02 12.62 -15.57
C GLU A 119 -6.71 12.37 -14.22
N ALA A 120 -6.19 12.96 -13.13
CA ALA A 120 -6.72 12.73 -11.78
C ALA A 120 -8.20 13.10 -11.61
N ARG A 121 -8.69 14.10 -12.37
CA ARG A 121 -10.12 14.47 -12.40
C ARG A 121 -11.01 13.39 -12.99
N LEU A 122 -10.50 12.66 -13.98
CA LEU A 122 -11.24 11.63 -14.73
C LEU A 122 -11.03 10.23 -14.14
N MET A 123 -10.04 10.06 -13.26
CA MET A 123 -9.85 8.84 -12.50
C MET A 123 -10.99 8.57 -11.52
N ASP A 124 -11.53 7.35 -11.59
CA ASP A 124 -12.44 6.82 -10.58
C ASP A 124 -11.80 6.99 -9.18
N PRO A 125 -12.51 7.63 -8.22
CA PRO A 125 -12.06 7.75 -6.83
C PRO A 125 -11.56 6.44 -6.21
N GLN A 126 -12.11 5.29 -6.61
CA GLN A 126 -11.62 3.98 -6.17
C GLN A 126 -10.15 3.77 -6.52
N GLN A 127 -9.72 4.09 -7.74
CA GLN A 127 -8.32 3.94 -8.17
C GLN A 127 -7.39 4.87 -7.39
N ARG A 128 -7.85 6.07 -7.05
CA ARG A 128 -7.09 7.06 -6.26
C ARG A 128 -6.85 6.57 -4.84
N LEU A 129 -7.91 6.15 -4.15
CA LEU A 129 -7.81 5.59 -2.79
C LEU A 129 -7.01 4.28 -2.77
N LEU A 130 -7.09 3.47 -3.83
CA LEU A 130 -6.30 2.25 -3.98
C LEU A 130 -4.79 2.55 -4.05
N LEU A 131 -4.36 3.61 -4.75
CA LEU A 131 -2.95 4.00 -4.80
C LEU A 131 -2.40 4.38 -3.42
N GLU A 132 -3.14 5.21 -2.66
CA GLU A 132 -2.75 5.61 -1.30
C GLU A 132 -2.70 4.42 -0.35
N THR A 133 -3.77 3.61 -0.28
CA THR A 133 -3.85 2.47 0.63
C THR A 133 -2.84 1.37 0.29
N SER A 134 -2.52 1.19 -0.99
CA SER A 134 -1.46 0.27 -1.44
C SER A 134 -0.08 0.73 -0.98
N TRP A 135 0.22 2.02 -1.14
CA TRP A 135 1.47 2.61 -0.65
C TRP A 135 1.63 2.41 0.85
N GLU A 136 0.59 2.70 1.62
CA GLU A 136 0.58 2.54 3.07
C GLU A 136 0.78 1.09 3.52
N ALA A 137 0.13 0.13 2.84
CA ALA A 137 0.30 -1.29 3.12
C ALA A 137 1.77 -1.72 2.94
N LEU A 138 2.45 -1.19 1.92
CA LEU A 138 3.86 -1.50 1.62
C LEU A 138 4.83 -0.81 2.58
N GLU A 139 4.59 0.45 2.95
CA GLU A 139 5.36 1.13 4.00
C GLU A 139 5.22 0.39 5.34
N ARG A 140 4.01 -0.03 5.70
CA ARG A 140 3.77 -0.87 6.89
C ARG A 140 4.36 -2.27 6.78
N ALA A 141 4.64 -2.76 5.58
CA ALA A 141 5.42 -4.00 5.39
C ALA A 141 6.94 -3.79 5.47
N GLY A 142 7.40 -2.53 5.57
CA GLY A 142 8.82 -2.18 5.47
C GLY A 142 9.40 -2.44 4.08
N ILE A 143 8.58 -2.30 3.03
CA ILE A 143 8.98 -2.46 1.63
C ILE A 143 9.12 -1.06 1.02
N ALA A 144 10.36 -0.60 0.85
CA ALA A 144 10.64 0.65 0.16
C ALA A 144 10.38 0.52 -1.35
N VAL A 145 9.38 1.24 -1.87
CA VAL A 145 8.98 1.18 -3.28
C VAL A 145 9.80 2.16 -4.12
N ARG A 146 10.93 1.70 -4.66
CA ARG A 146 11.70 2.46 -5.65
C ARG A 146 11.41 1.92 -7.05
N ARG A 147 10.90 2.78 -7.94
CA ARG A 147 10.51 2.39 -9.30
C ARG A 147 11.66 1.73 -10.08
N SER A 148 12.90 2.15 -9.82
CA SER A 148 14.14 1.58 -10.37
C SER A 148 14.37 0.11 -9.99
N ASP A 149 13.86 -0.34 -8.84
CA ASP A 149 14.15 -1.67 -8.30
C ASP A 149 13.35 -2.77 -9.02
N ARG A 150 12.31 -2.38 -9.79
CA ARG A 150 11.43 -3.27 -10.56
C ARG A 150 10.96 -4.49 -9.76
N LEU A 151 10.53 -4.25 -8.51
CA LEU A 151 10.19 -5.30 -7.56
C LEU A 151 9.19 -6.30 -8.15
N ASN A 152 9.45 -7.59 -7.97
CA ASN A 152 8.52 -8.65 -8.35
C ASN A 152 7.37 -8.73 -7.32
N VAL A 153 6.41 -7.83 -7.48
CA VAL A 153 5.17 -7.76 -6.71
C VAL A 153 4.01 -8.08 -7.66
N GLY A 154 3.19 -9.08 -7.32
CA GLY A 154 1.90 -9.29 -7.99
C GLY A 154 0.81 -8.40 -7.40
N VAL A 155 -0.09 -7.86 -8.23
CA VAL A 155 -1.22 -7.01 -7.83
C VAL A 155 -2.53 -7.72 -8.16
N TYR A 156 -3.31 -8.01 -7.12
CA TYR A 156 -4.59 -8.73 -7.23
C TYR A 156 -5.70 -7.85 -6.65
N LEU A 157 -6.54 -7.27 -7.49
CA LEU A 157 -7.55 -6.29 -7.11
C LEU A 157 -8.95 -6.86 -7.21
N GLY A 158 -9.69 -6.92 -6.09
CA GLY A 158 -11.13 -7.11 -6.09
C GLY A 158 -11.86 -5.77 -6.27
N MET A 159 -12.51 -5.58 -7.41
CA MET A 159 -13.27 -4.35 -7.70
C MET A 159 -14.44 -4.72 -8.60
N MET A 160 -15.60 -4.12 -8.37
CA MET A 160 -16.77 -4.30 -9.22
C MET A 160 -17.25 -2.93 -9.72
N ALA A 161 -17.66 -2.87 -10.99
CA ALA A 161 -18.18 -1.68 -11.66
C ALA A 161 -17.31 -0.41 -11.56
N SER A 162 -17.52 0.53 -12.48
CA SER A 162 -17.10 1.92 -12.28
C SER A 162 -18.33 2.82 -12.40
N GLU A 163 -18.96 3.06 -11.25
CA GLU A 163 -20.10 3.98 -11.15
C GLU A 163 -19.68 5.44 -11.47
N TYR A 164 -18.38 5.73 -11.53
CA TYR A 164 -17.86 7.04 -11.90
C TYR A 164 -17.94 7.27 -13.41
N THR A 165 -17.61 6.23 -14.20
CA THR A 165 -17.72 6.25 -15.66
C THR A 165 -19.17 6.39 -16.10
N GLU A 166 -20.11 5.73 -15.42
CA GLU A 166 -21.55 5.92 -15.68
C GLU A 166 -21.97 7.39 -15.52
N ARG A 167 -21.46 8.09 -14.50
CA ARG A 167 -21.69 9.54 -14.36
C ARG A 167 -21.07 10.36 -15.48
N LEU A 168 -20.01 9.89 -16.13
CA LEU A 168 -19.41 10.54 -17.30
C LEU A 168 -20.26 10.29 -18.56
N GLU A 169 -20.83 9.10 -18.71
CA GLU A 169 -21.67 8.70 -19.85
C GLU A 169 -23.02 9.41 -19.88
N ASP A 170 -23.68 9.58 -18.72
CA ASP A 170 -24.93 10.37 -18.58
C ASP A 170 -24.77 11.83 -19.06
N ARG A 171 -23.53 12.27 -19.33
CA ARG A 171 -23.14 13.63 -19.73
C ARG A 171 -22.56 13.71 -21.15
N ALA A 172 -22.44 12.59 -21.86
CA ALA A 172 -21.59 12.50 -23.03
C ALA A 172 -22.20 13.16 -24.28
N ASP A 173 -21.75 14.39 -24.56
CA ASP A 173 -21.48 14.83 -25.92
C ASP A 173 -20.19 14.12 -26.38
N THR A 174 -20.28 13.33 -27.46
CA THR A 174 -19.13 12.56 -27.96
C THR A 174 -17.94 13.43 -28.35
N THR A 175 -18.16 14.73 -28.63
CA THR A 175 -17.08 15.69 -28.90
C THR A 175 -16.26 16.04 -27.66
N ARG A 176 -16.74 15.70 -26.45
CA ARG A 176 -16.12 16.04 -25.15
C ARG A 176 -15.55 14.82 -24.41
N ILE A 177 -15.48 13.66 -25.07
CA ILE A 177 -14.86 12.46 -24.49
C ILE A 177 -13.35 12.65 -24.45
N ASP A 178 -12.82 12.72 -23.23
CA ASP A 178 -11.39 12.90 -22.98
C ASP A 178 -10.61 11.57 -23.13
N PRO A 179 -9.36 11.58 -23.62
CA PRO A 179 -8.52 10.37 -23.71
C PRO A 179 -8.42 9.55 -22.42
N TYR A 180 -8.48 10.19 -21.25
CA TYR A 180 -8.42 9.52 -19.94
C TYR A 180 -9.73 8.85 -19.52
N TYR A 181 -10.82 8.97 -20.29
CA TYR A 181 -12.09 8.33 -19.96
C TYR A 181 -11.94 6.80 -19.76
N THR A 182 -11.22 6.15 -20.69
CA THR A 182 -11.04 4.68 -20.65
C THR A 182 -10.12 4.27 -19.50
N THR A 183 -8.99 4.96 -19.34
CA THR A 183 -7.98 4.62 -18.32
C THR A 183 -8.39 5.04 -16.90
N GLY A 184 -9.29 6.02 -16.78
CA GLY A 184 -9.84 6.49 -15.52
C GLY A 184 -10.93 5.59 -14.96
N GLY A 185 -11.65 4.85 -15.83
CA GLY A 185 -12.81 4.04 -15.45
C GLY A 185 -12.65 2.52 -15.51
N GLY A 186 -11.80 2.00 -16.41
CA GLY A 186 -11.72 0.56 -16.66
C GLY A 186 -11.18 -0.23 -15.46
N LEU A 187 -11.84 -1.34 -15.11
CA LEU A 187 -11.47 -2.20 -13.98
C LEU A 187 -10.01 -2.70 -14.05
N CYS A 188 -9.51 -3.02 -15.25
CA CYS A 188 -8.13 -3.46 -15.44
C CYS A 188 -7.10 -2.37 -15.12
N PHE A 189 -7.46 -1.10 -15.32
CA PHE A 189 -6.58 0.02 -15.02
C PHE A 189 -6.42 0.25 -13.51
N GLY A 190 -7.35 -0.19 -12.66
CA GLY A 190 -7.17 -0.16 -11.20
C GLY A 190 -5.91 -0.92 -10.76
N ALA A 191 -5.80 -2.20 -11.12
CA ALA A 191 -4.62 -3.02 -10.80
C ALA A 191 -3.40 -2.60 -11.62
N GLY A 192 -3.59 -2.32 -12.92
CA GLY A 192 -2.53 -1.89 -13.83
C GLY A 192 -1.84 -0.60 -13.38
N ARG A 193 -2.61 0.37 -12.89
CA ARG A 193 -2.10 1.67 -12.44
C ARG A 193 -1.28 1.53 -11.16
N ILE A 194 -1.69 0.70 -10.21
CA ILE A 194 -0.87 0.39 -9.03
C ILE A 194 0.48 -0.19 -9.48
N ALA A 195 0.47 -1.20 -10.35
CA ALA A 195 1.71 -1.80 -10.82
C ALA A 195 2.60 -0.80 -11.59
N PHE A 196 2.01 0.01 -12.47
CA PHE A 196 2.72 1.01 -13.27
C PHE A 196 3.39 2.09 -12.41
N VAL A 197 2.63 2.69 -11.49
CA VAL A 197 3.10 3.78 -10.63
C VAL A 197 4.19 3.29 -9.68
N MET A 198 4.04 2.09 -9.13
CA MET A 198 4.99 1.50 -8.18
C MET A 198 6.19 0.81 -8.85
N GLY A 199 6.13 0.58 -10.16
CA GLY A 199 7.18 -0.13 -10.92
C GLY A 199 7.22 -1.64 -10.68
N PHE A 200 6.07 -2.28 -10.49
CA PHE A 200 5.98 -3.72 -10.23
C PHE A 200 6.02 -4.56 -11.50
N SER A 201 6.62 -5.75 -11.38
CA SER A 201 6.83 -6.68 -12.51
C SER A 201 6.14 -8.04 -12.37
N GLY A 202 5.38 -8.27 -11.28
CA GLY A 202 4.64 -9.53 -11.08
C GLY A 202 3.28 -9.56 -11.79
N PRO A 203 2.47 -10.62 -11.58
CA PRO A 203 1.13 -10.75 -12.16
C PRO A 203 0.21 -9.60 -11.77
N VAL A 204 -0.59 -9.08 -12.70
CA VAL A 204 -1.55 -7.99 -12.45
C VAL A 204 -2.94 -8.42 -12.90
N VAL A 205 -3.87 -8.54 -11.95
CA VAL A 205 -5.21 -9.08 -12.21
C VAL A 205 -6.27 -8.28 -11.46
N SER A 206 -7.31 -7.85 -12.17
CA SER A 206 -8.55 -7.38 -11.57
C SER A 206 -9.58 -8.51 -11.56
N VAL A 207 -10.27 -8.70 -10.44
CA VAL A 207 -11.20 -9.79 -10.18
C VAL A 207 -12.57 -9.21 -9.87
N ASP A 208 -13.56 -9.61 -10.65
CA ASP A 208 -14.97 -9.34 -10.37
C ASP A 208 -15.73 -10.66 -10.21
N THR A 209 -15.96 -11.03 -8.94
CA THR A 209 -16.85 -12.11 -8.54
C THR A 209 -17.96 -11.56 -7.63
N ALA A 210 -18.40 -10.33 -7.90
CA ALA A 210 -19.33 -9.56 -7.07
C ALA A 210 -18.85 -9.43 -5.61
N CYS A 211 -19.66 -9.84 -4.63
CA CYS A 211 -19.34 -9.68 -3.21
C CYS A 211 -18.12 -10.47 -2.73
N SER A 212 -17.67 -11.49 -3.48
CA SER A 212 -16.48 -12.28 -3.14
C SER A 212 -15.18 -11.77 -3.77
N SER A 213 -15.21 -10.71 -4.59
CA SER A 213 -14.08 -10.25 -5.41
C SER A 213 -12.75 -10.14 -4.67
N SER A 214 -12.68 -9.42 -3.54
CA SER A 214 -11.42 -9.24 -2.80
C SER A 214 -10.91 -10.52 -2.13
N LEU A 215 -11.80 -11.45 -1.75
CA LEU A 215 -11.39 -12.73 -1.16
C LEU A 215 -10.95 -13.73 -2.23
N SER A 216 -11.58 -13.69 -3.42
CA SER A 216 -11.10 -14.38 -4.63
C SER A 216 -9.74 -13.84 -5.07
N ALA A 217 -9.52 -12.53 -5.03
CA ALA A 217 -8.21 -11.92 -5.30
C ALA A 217 -7.14 -12.38 -4.29
N LEU A 218 -7.49 -12.49 -3.00
CA LEU A 218 -6.61 -13.06 -1.98
C LEU A 218 -6.24 -14.51 -2.28
N HIS A 219 -7.21 -15.34 -2.69
CA HIS A 219 -6.94 -16.71 -3.11
C HIS A 219 -5.91 -16.74 -4.26
N LEU A 220 -6.11 -15.97 -5.33
CA LEU A 220 -5.17 -15.93 -6.46
C LEU A 220 -3.77 -15.48 -6.04
N ALA A 221 -3.66 -14.47 -5.16
CA ALA A 221 -2.39 -14.01 -4.63
C ALA A 221 -1.64 -15.10 -3.83
N VAL A 222 -2.35 -15.86 -2.99
CA VAL A 222 -1.78 -16.99 -2.25
C VAL A 222 -1.27 -18.06 -3.21
N ARG A 223 -2.00 -18.35 -4.30
CA ARG A 223 -1.55 -19.29 -5.33
C ARG A 223 -0.31 -18.78 -6.08
N GLY A 224 -0.29 -17.50 -6.47
CA GLY A 224 0.86 -16.88 -7.15
C GLY A 224 2.13 -16.89 -6.29
N LEU A 225 2.02 -16.62 -5.00
CA LEU A 225 3.15 -16.70 -4.05
C LEU A 225 3.66 -18.14 -3.89
N ARG A 226 2.76 -19.12 -3.74
CA ARG A 226 3.13 -20.54 -3.61
C ARG A 226 3.74 -21.10 -4.89
N ALA A 227 3.27 -20.65 -6.05
CA ALA A 227 3.80 -21.01 -7.35
C ALA A 227 5.13 -20.30 -7.70
N GLY A 228 5.52 -19.29 -6.92
CA GLY A 228 6.73 -18.49 -7.18
C GLY A 228 6.59 -17.53 -8.35
N GLU A 229 5.36 -17.23 -8.80
CA GLU A 229 5.09 -16.24 -9.86
C GLU A 229 5.41 -14.82 -9.40
N CYS A 230 5.26 -14.58 -8.10
CA CYS A 230 5.70 -13.35 -7.46
C CYS A 230 6.37 -13.58 -6.11
N ARG A 231 7.24 -12.66 -5.72
CA ARG A 231 7.93 -12.68 -4.42
C ARG A 231 7.08 -12.02 -3.32
N TYR A 232 6.43 -10.92 -3.69
CA TYR A 232 5.46 -10.23 -2.87
C TYR A 232 4.12 -10.25 -3.59
N ALA A 233 3.02 -10.20 -2.84
CA ALA A 233 1.71 -9.96 -3.42
C ALA A 233 1.01 -8.82 -2.69
N LEU A 234 0.38 -7.95 -3.45
CA LEU A 234 -0.47 -6.88 -2.99
C LEU A 234 -1.90 -7.24 -3.35
N VAL A 235 -2.74 -7.45 -2.33
CA VAL A 235 -4.15 -7.77 -2.50
C VAL A 235 -4.97 -6.57 -2.10
N CYS A 236 -5.81 -6.08 -3.01
CA CYS A 236 -6.62 -4.89 -2.76
C CYS A 236 -8.11 -5.19 -2.95
N GLY A 237 -8.96 -4.38 -2.33
CA GLY A 237 -10.40 -4.37 -2.54
C GLY A 237 -10.95 -2.96 -2.44
N SER A 238 -11.84 -2.56 -3.36
CA SER A 238 -12.51 -1.26 -3.30
C SER A 238 -14.01 -1.37 -3.59
N ASN A 239 -14.78 -0.48 -2.96
CA ASN A 239 -16.18 -0.25 -3.28
C ASN A 239 -16.58 1.17 -2.92
N LEU A 240 -17.26 1.87 -3.84
CA LEU A 240 -17.87 3.18 -3.60
C LEU A 240 -19.28 3.26 -4.17
N LEU A 241 -20.12 4.11 -3.58
CA LEU A 241 -21.52 4.34 -3.92
C LEU A 241 -21.66 5.68 -4.67
N LEU A 242 -21.41 5.68 -5.98
CA LEU A 242 -21.40 6.87 -6.84
C LEU A 242 -22.67 7.02 -7.72
N SER A 243 -23.37 5.93 -8.00
CA SER A 243 -24.53 5.87 -8.90
C SER A 243 -25.82 5.43 -8.20
N ALA A 244 -26.94 6.01 -8.65
CA ALA A 244 -28.27 5.63 -8.22
C ALA A 244 -28.76 4.31 -8.81
N ASN A 245 -28.22 3.90 -9.97
CA ASN A 245 -28.81 2.81 -10.75
C ASN A 245 -28.73 1.46 -10.03
N LEU A 246 -27.57 1.12 -9.49
CA LEU A 246 -27.41 -0.11 -8.70
C LEU A 246 -28.25 -0.06 -7.42
N MET A 247 -28.33 1.08 -6.73
CA MET A 247 -29.15 1.24 -5.53
C MET A 247 -30.65 1.05 -5.82
N VAL A 248 -31.16 1.63 -6.90
CA VAL A 248 -32.54 1.47 -7.36
C VAL A 248 -32.82 0.02 -7.76
N SER A 249 -31.92 -0.60 -8.53
CA SER A 249 -32.03 -2.01 -8.95
C SER A 249 -32.17 -2.95 -7.74
N LEU A 250 -31.32 -2.79 -6.74
CA LEU A 250 -31.33 -3.60 -5.51
C LEU A 250 -32.59 -3.35 -4.66
N CYS A 251 -33.13 -2.13 -4.66
CA CYS A 251 -34.42 -1.85 -4.03
C CYS A 251 -35.57 -2.53 -4.77
N GLN A 252 -35.55 -2.55 -6.11
CA GLN A 252 -36.57 -3.23 -6.91
C GLN A 252 -36.56 -4.75 -6.69
N SER A 253 -35.38 -5.35 -6.50
CA SER A 253 -35.24 -6.77 -6.15
C SER A 253 -35.46 -7.08 -4.67
N ARG A 254 -35.75 -6.06 -3.83
CA ARG A 254 -35.87 -6.16 -2.36
C ARG A 254 -34.64 -6.81 -1.68
N ALA A 255 -33.45 -6.57 -2.22
CA ALA A 255 -32.21 -7.07 -1.63
C ALA A 255 -31.75 -6.26 -0.41
N LEU A 256 -32.16 -4.99 -0.31
CA LEU A 256 -31.70 -4.07 0.73
C LEU A 256 -32.64 -4.01 1.93
N SER A 257 -32.06 -3.87 3.12
CA SER A 257 -32.83 -3.56 4.33
C SER A 257 -33.38 -2.13 4.26
N PRO A 258 -34.65 -1.87 4.61
CA PRO A 258 -35.18 -0.50 4.72
C PRO A 258 -34.41 0.40 5.70
N GLU A 259 -33.79 -0.20 6.72
CA GLU A 259 -32.96 0.53 7.69
C GLU A 259 -31.56 0.87 7.14
N GLY A 260 -31.19 0.33 5.97
CA GLY A 260 -29.84 0.46 5.41
C GLY A 260 -28.76 -0.24 6.24
N ARG A 261 -29.13 -1.23 7.04
CA ARG A 261 -28.24 -1.99 7.94
C ARG A 261 -28.30 -3.48 7.65
N SER A 262 -27.15 -4.15 7.70
CA SER A 262 -27.09 -5.62 7.64
C SER A 262 -27.33 -6.21 9.04
N LYS A 263 -28.51 -6.78 9.25
CA LYS A 263 -28.95 -7.33 10.56
C LYS A 263 -28.55 -8.80 10.71
N SER A 264 -27.24 -9.07 10.58
CA SER A 264 -26.68 -10.42 10.52
C SER A 264 -27.09 -11.27 11.73
N PHE A 265 -27.69 -12.43 11.46
CA PHE A 265 -28.14 -13.44 12.42
C PHE A 265 -29.29 -13.03 13.34
N LEU A 266 -29.91 -11.88 13.12
CA LEU A 266 -31.01 -11.40 13.94
C LEU A 266 -32.36 -11.89 13.39
N ALA A 267 -33.36 -12.02 14.27
CA ALA A 267 -34.73 -12.33 13.87
C ALA A 267 -35.33 -11.27 12.93
N SER A 268 -34.81 -10.04 12.99
CA SER A 268 -35.23 -8.89 12.19
C SER A 268 -34.49 -8.75 10.84
N ALA A 269 -33.68 -9.75 10.46
CA ALA A 269 -32.99 -9.81 9.17
C ALA A 269 -33.97 -9.67 7.98
N ASP A 270 -33.76 -8.68 7.12
CA ASP A 270 -34.68 -8.33 6.03
C ASP A 270 -33.96 -7.82 4.75
N GLY A 271 -32.66 -8.06 4.65
CA GLY A 271 -31.80 -7.54 3.59
C GLY A 271 -30.51 -6.96 4.14
N TYR A 272 -29.63 -6.48 3.25
CA TYR A 272 -28.36 -5.89 3.65
C TYR A 272 -28.36 -4.36 3.52
N GLY A 273 -27.50 -3.70 4.29
CA GLY A 273 -27.16 -2.28 4.10
C GLY A 273 -25.95 -2.14 3.19
N ARG A 274 -25.90 -1.17 2.27
CA ARG A 274 -24.70 -0.93 1.44
C ARG A 274 -23.63 -0.18 2.23
N GLY A 275 -22.37 -0.29 1.80
CA GLY A 275 -21.24 0.44 2.39
C GLY A 275 -20.09 0.67 1.43
N GLU A 276 -19.29 1.68 1.71
CA GLU A 276 -18.08 2.06 1.01
C GLU A 276 -16.84 1.58 1.77
N GLY A 277 -15.74 1.38 1.05
CA GLY A 277 -14.45 1.12 1.69
C GLY A 277 -13.39 0.64 0.72
N VAL A 278 -12.14 0.85 1.12
CA VAL A 278 -10.95 0.42 0.40
C VAL A 278 -10.01 -0.27 1.38
N GLY A 279 -9.38 -1.37 0.96
CA GLY A 279 -8.40 -2.08 1.76
C GLY A 279 -7.29 -2.68 0.90
N ALA A 280 -6.10 -2.81 1.48
CA ALA A 280 -4.92 -3.39 0.87
C ALA A 280 -4.16 -4.26 1.87
N LEU A 281 -3.63 -5.40 1.42
CA LEU A 281 -2.77 -6.32 2.18
C LEU A 281 -1.48 -6.56 1.40
N ALA A 282 -0.34 -6.41 2.08
CA ALA A 282 0.96 -6.86 1.59
C ALA A 282 1.26 -8.26 2.13
N LEU A 283 1.59 -9.19 1.24
CA LEU A 283 1.75 -10.62 1.53
C LEU A 283 3.10 -11.14 1.04
N MET A 284 3.63 -12.12 1.77
CA MET A 284 4.83 -12.87 1.41
C MET A 284 4.70 -14.33 1.83
N ARG A 285 5.52 -15.23 1.29
CA ARG A 285 5.72 -16.53 1.94
C ARG A 285 6.21 -16.32 3.37
N LEU A 286 5.73 -17.12 4.32
CA LEU A 286 6.12 -16.99 5.73
C LEU A 286 7.63 -17.13 5.91
N ASP A 287 8.26 -18.10 5.25
CA ASP A 287 9.71 -18.32 5.34
C ASP A 287 10.50 -17.08 4.89
N ASP A 288 10.03 -16.40 3.84
CA ASP A 288 10.66 -15.17 3.35
C ASP A 288 10.45 -14.01 4.31
N ALA A 289 9.24 -13.87 4.88
CA ALA A 289 8.97 -12.86 5.90
C ALA A 289 9.85 -13.05 7.15
N LEU A 290 10.04 -14.30 7.59
CA LEU A 290 10.92 -14.63 8.72
C LEU A 290 12.40 -14.40 8.39
N ARG A 291 12.85 -14.83 7.20
CA ARG A 291 14.22 -14.62 6.70
C ARG A 291 14.56 -13.14 6.59
N GLU A 292 13.59 -12.32 6.20
CA GLU A 292 13.71 -10.87 6.06
C GLU A 292 13.34 -10.10 7.34
N ARG A 293 13.09 -10.82 8.45
CA ARG A 293 12.70 -10.27 9.76
C ARG A 293 11.57 -9.23 9.69
N ARG A 294 10.62 -9.47 8.81
CA ARG A 294 9.40 -8.66 8.71
C ARG A 294 8.45 -9.02 9.84
N GLN A 295 7.69 -8.02 10.27
CA GLN A 295 6.59 -8.27 11.18
C GLN A 295 5.52 -9.09 10.48
N VAL A 296 5.27 -10.28 11.00
CA VAL A 296 4.14 -11.12 10.60
C VAL A 296 2.93 -10.74 11.47
N LEU A 297 1.88 -10.21 10.83
CA LEU A 297 0.66 -9.78 11.51
C LEU A 297 -0.30 -10.97 11.74
N ALA A 298 -0.39 -11.85 10.76
CA ALA A 298 -1.11 -13.12 10.79
C ALA A 298 -0.60 -14.02 9.66
N VAL A 299 -1.03 -15.28 9.66
CA VAL A 299 -0.71 -16.26 8.61
C VAL A 299 -1.98 -16.72 7.91
N VAL A 300 -2.01 -16.59 6.59
CA VAL A 300 -2.97 -17.28 5.72
C VAL A 300 -2.50 -18.71 5.57
N ARG A 301 -3.22 -19.64 6.20
CA ARG A 301 -2.89 -21.07 6.20
C ARG A 301 -3.46 -21.77 4.97
N GLY A 302 -4.70 -21.45 4.62
CA GLY A 302 -5.33 -22.04 3.45
C GLY A 302 -6.46 -21.20 2.89
N THR A 303 -6.74 -21.41 1.61
CA THR A 303 -7.79 -20.69 0.88
C THR A 303 -8.47 -21.62 -0.12
N ALA A 304 -9.76 -21.40 -0.37
CA ALA A 304 -10.46 -22.07 -1.46
C ALA A 304 -11.51 -21.16 -2.07
N ILE A 305 -11.79 -21.39 -3.35
CA ILE A 305 -12.93 -20.82 -4.07
C ILE A 305 -13.69 -21.94 -4.79
N ASN A 306 -15.02 -21.82 -4.89
CA ASN A 306 -15.86 -22.67 -5.75
C ASN A 306 -17.08 -21.88 -6.26
N HIS A 307 -18.07 -22.58 -6.84
CA HIS A 307 -19.32 -21.99 -7.29
C HIS A 307 -20.52 -22.77 -6.77
N ASP A 308 -21.63 -22.08 -6.51
CA ASP A 308 -22.91 -22.66 -6.09
C ASP A 308 -23.51 -23.66 -7.10
N GLY A 309 -22.97 -23.73 -8.32
CA GLY A 309 -23.50 -24.56 -9.41
C GLY A 309 -24.98 -24.30 -9.69
N ALA A 310 -25.74 -25.37 -9.92
CA ALA A 310 -27.19 -25.29 -10.08
C ALA A 310 -27.86 -25.12 -8.70
N ALA A 311 -28.40 -23.92 -8.44
CA ALA A 311 -29.18 -23.57 -7.26
C ALA A 311 -30.64 -23.22 -7.64
N SER A 312 -31.47 -22.86 -6.65
CA SER A 312 -32.89 -22.49 -6.87
C SER A 312 -33.08 -21.19 -7.67
N GLY A 313 -32.02 -20.43 -7.89
CA GLY A 313 -31.94 -19.25 -8.75
C GLY A 313 -30.49 -18.79 -8.88
N LEU A 314 -30.19 -17.93 -9.85
CA LEU A 314 -28.82 -17.46 -10.10
C LEU A 314 -28.19 -16.81 -8.87
N THR A 315 -28.99 -16.08 -8.08
CA THR A 315 -28.54 -15.37 -6.88
C THR A 315 -28.83 -16.12 -5.58
N ALA A 316 -29.33 -17.36 -5.66
CA ALA A 316 -29.67 -18.15 -4.48
C ALA A 316 -28.44 -18.92 -3.99
N PRO A 317 -28.05 -18.79 -2.71
CA PRO A 317 -26.87 -19.49 -2.19
C PRO A 317 -27.09 -21.00 -2.10
N ASN A 318 -26.00 -21.77 -2.17
CA ASN A 318 -26.03 -23.23 -2.04
C ASN A 318 -25.24 -23.70 -0.81
N GLY A 319 -25.95 -24.16 0.23
CA GLY A 319 -25.33 -24.64 1.47
C GLY A 319 -24.36 -25.81 1.27
N GLY A 320 -24.61 -26.71 0.32
CA GLY A 320 -23.70 -27.81 0.01
C GLY A 320 -22.37 -27.32 -0.57
N ALA A 321 -22.44 -26.40 -1.54
CA ALA A 321 -21.26 -25.77 -2.11
C ALA A 321 -20.48 -24.95 -1.07
N GLN A 322 -21.17 -24.27 -0.15
CA GLN A 322 -20.53 -23.57 0.96
C GLN A 322 -19.80 -24.52 1.90
N GLN A 323 -20.37 -25.69 2.22
CA GLN A 323 -19.65 -26.70 3.02
C GLN A 323 -18.40 -27.20 2.29
N GLU A 324 -18.48 -27.44 0.98
CA GLU A 324 -17.34 -27.90 0.17
C GLU A 324 -16.19 -26.89 0.15
N VAL A 325 -16.47 -25.59 -0.02
CA VAL A 325 -15.40 -24.57 -0.03
C VAL A 325 -14.76 -24.42 1.36
N ILE A 326 -15.54 -24.54 2.44
CA ILE A 326 -15.02 -24.51 3.81
C ILE A 326 -14.09 -25.71 4.04
N ARG A 327 -14.52 -26.93 3.69
CA ARG A 327 -13.68 -28.15 3.80
C ARG A 327 -12.40 -28.02 2.97
N ALA A 328 -12.51 -27.59 1.71
CA ALA A 328 -11.35 -27.43 0.83
C ALA A 328 -10.32 -26.43 1.38
N ALA A 329 -10.77 -25.35 2.01
CA ALA A 329 -9.87 -24.37 2.62
C ALA A 329 -9.23 -24.89 3.91
N LEU A 330 -9.94 -25.67 4.73
CA LEU A 330 -9.37 -26.36 5.91
C LEU A 330 -8.33 -27.41 5.50
N ASP A 331 -8.61 -28.17 4.45
CA ASP A 331 -7.68 -29.14 3.86
C ASP A 331 -6.43 -28.44 3.30
N ASP A 332 -6.60 -27.33 2.56
CA ASP A 332 -5.50 -26.50 2.07
C ASP A 332 -4.68 -25.91 3.23
N ALA A 333 -5.33 -25.61 4.36
CA ALA A 333 -4.70 -25.09 5.57
C ALA A 333 -3.96 -26.15 6.40
N ARG A 334 -4.31 -27.43 6.23
CA ARG A 334 -3.95 -28.53 7.16
C ARG A 334 -4.33 -28.16 8.60
N VAL A 335 -5.59 -27.79 8.79
CA VAL A 335 -6.17 -27.34 10.06
C VAL A 335 -7.42 -28.16 10.35
N GLY A 336 -7.53 -28.69 11.57
CA GLY A 336 -8.70 -29.43 12.02
C GLY A 336 -9.90 -28.50 12.29
N PRO A 337 -11.15 -28.95 12.05
CA PRO A 337 -12.36 -28.19 12.39
C PRO A 337 -12.42 -27.75 13.87
N GLU A 338 -11.88 -28.57 14.78
CA GLU A 338 -11.81 -28.32 16.21
C GLU A 338 -10.88 -27.16 16.60
N GLU A 339 -9.97 -26.74 15.71
CA GLU A 339 -9.05 -25.63 15.97
C GLU A 339 -9.70 -24.26 15.72
N VAL A 340 -10.78 -24.20 14.92
CA VAL A 340 -11.42 -22.94 14.50
C VAL A 340 -12.18 -22.28 15.65
N GLY A 341 -11.66 -21.15 16.14
CA GLY A 341 -12.22 -20.41 17.28
C GLY A 341 -13.16 -19.27 16.90
N TRP A 342 -13.03 -18.74 15.68
CA TRP A 342 -13.82 -17.64 15.16
C TRP A 342 -14.20 -17.88 13.70
N VAL A 343 -15.41 -17.48 13.30
CA VAL A 343 -15.77 -17.32 11.89
C VAL A 343 -16.29 -15.90 11.65
N GLU A 344 -15.59 -15.18 10.80
CA GLU A 344 -16.08 -13.95 10.17
C GLU A 344 -16.92 -14.36 8.96
N ALA A 345 -18.23 -14.39 9.17
CA ALA A 345 -19.18 -14.84 8.18
C ALA A 345 -19.36 -13.83 7.03
N HIS A 346 -19.93 -14.30 5.93
CA HIS A 346 -20.47 -13.41 4.92
C HIS A 346 -21.64 -12.61 5.52
N GLY A 347 -22.58 -13.28 6.19
CA GLY A 347 -23.57 -12.70 7.11
C GLY A 347 -24.17 -11.39 6.63
N THR A 348 -24.98 -11.44 5.58
CA THR A 348 -25.60 -10.25 4.98
C THR A 348 -26.84 -9.77 5.71
N GLY A 349 -27.37 -10.54 6.66
CA GLY A 349 -28.63 -10.19 7.32
C GLY A 349 -29.83 -10.47 6.43
N THR A 350 -29.74 -11.50 5.59
CA THR A 350 -30.86 -11.93 4.72
C THR A 350 -31.59 -13.11 5.34
N VAL A 351 -32.92 -13.14 5.15
CA VAL A 351 -33.81 -14.18 5.72
C VAL A 351 -33.36 -15.59 5.31
N LEU A 352 -32.91 -15.76 4.06
CA LEU A 352 -32.50 -17.05 3.51
C LEU A 352 -31.01 -17.32 3.66
N GLY A 353 -30.15 -16.31 3.45
CA GLY A 353 -28.70 -16.50 3.39
C GLY A 353 -28.10 -16.85 4.74
N ASP A 354 -28.50 -16.16 5.81
CA ASP A 354 -27.91 -16.37 7.13
C ASP A 354 -28.17 -17.81 7.66
N PRO A 355 -29.39 -18.39 7.60
CA PRO A 355 -29.59 -19.79 7.98
C PRO A 355 -28.81 -20.80 7.12
N ILE A 356 -28.68 -20.54 5.81
CA ILE A 356 -27.91 -21.42 4.91
C ILE A 356 -26.43 -21.42 5.29
N GLU A 357 -25.87 -20.24 5.54
CA GLU A 357 -24.46 -20.10 5.92
C GLU A 357 -24.18 -20.75 7.28
N ILE A 358 -25.03 -20.53 8.29
CA ILE A 358 -24.85 -21.17 9.59
C ILE A 358 -25.05 -22.69 9.50
N GLY A 359 -26.00 -23.16 8.69
CA GLY A 359 -26.17 -24.58 8.40
C GLY A 359 -24.94 -25.21 7.73
N ALA A 360 -24.29 -24.48 6.80
CA ALA A 360 -23.04 -24.92 6.18
C ALA A 360 -21.90 -25.00 7.20
N LEU A 361 -21.75 -24.00 8.07
CA LEU A 361 -20.76 -24.03 9.15
C LEU A 361 -21.02 -25.18 10.13
N ALA A 362 -22.28 -25.43 10.50
CA ALA A 362 -22.65 -26.56 11.35
C ALA A 362 -22.32 -27.90 10.70
N GLY A 363 -22.56 -28.06 9.39
CA GLY A 363 -22.25 -29.27 8.64
C GLY A 363 -20.75 -29.57 8.44
N VAL A 364 -19.85 -28.63 8.77
CA VAL A 364 -18.39 -28.82 8.67
C VAL A 364 -17.72 -28.78 10.04
N LEU A 365 -18.11 -27.84 10.89
CA LEU A 365 -17.46 -27.57 12.18
C LEU A 365 -18.26 -28.13 13.38
N GLY A 366 -19.56 -28.37 13.23
CA GLY A 366 -20.49 -28.56 14.35
C GLY A 366 -20.13 -29.71 15.29
N GLU A 367 -19.83 -30.90 14.75
CA GLU A 367 -19.46 -32.08 15.52
C GLU A 367 -18.18 -31.83 16.34
N ALA A 368 -17.11 -31.38 15.68
CA ALA A 368 -15.84 -31.07 16.32
C ALA A 368 -15.94 -29.95 17.39
N VAL A 369 -16.77 -28.94 17.14
CA VAL A 369 -17.04 -27.85 18.09
C VAL A 369 -17.81 -28.36 19.31
N HIS A 370 -18.74 -29.29 19.12
CA HIS A 370 -19.47 -29.92 20.22
C HIS A 370 -18.54 -30.80 21.08
N GLU A 371 -17.74 -31.66 20.45
CA GLU A 371 -16.79 -32.56 21.13
C GLU A 371 -15.73 -31.81 21.96
N ARG A 372 -15.20 -30.70 21.44
CA ARG A 372 -14.21 -29.90 22.17
C ARG A 372 -14.77 -29.11 23.36
N GLY A 373 -16.10 -28.97 23.47
CA GLY A 373 -16.77 -28.28 24.58
C GLY A 373 -16.56 -26.75 24.66
N VAL A 374 -15.94 -26.14 23.65
CA VAL A 374 -15.71 -24.69 23.56
C VAL A 374 -16.53 -24.13 22.40
N PRO A 375 -17.54 -23.27 22.64
CA PRO A 375 -18.41 -22.83 21.56
C PRO A 375 -17.67 -22.05 20.48
N LEU A 376 -18.06 -22.21 19.23
CA LEU A 376 -17.57 -21.39 18.11
C LEU A 376 -18.16 -19.99 18.20
N ALA A 377 -17.30 -18.97 18.25
CA ALA A 377 -17.76 -17.59 18.15
C ALA A 377 -17.87 -17.19 16.66
N LEU A 378 -18.90 -16.44 16.30
CA LEU A 378 -19.07 -15.93 14.94
C LEU A 378 -19.69 -14.54 14.92
N GLY A 379 -19.50 -13.84 13.81
CA GLY A 379 -20.00 -12.49 13.58
C GLY A 379 -19.82 -12.05 12.14
N SER A 380 -20.28 -10.84 11.83
CA SER A 380 -20.08 -10.20 10.52
C SER A 380 -19.85 -8.71 10.73
N VAL A 381 -18.79 -8.19 10.13
CA VAL A 381 -18.47 -6.75 10.11
C VAL A 381 -19.55 -5.95 9.38
N LYS A 382 -20.36 -6.58 8.53
CA LYS A 382 -21.42 -5.91 7.78
C LYS A 382 -22.47 -5.28 8.70
N SER A 383 -22.64 -5.81 9.92
CA SER A 383 -23.52 -5.22 10.93
C SER A 383 -23.03 -3.85 11.43
N ARG A 384 -21.74 -3.56 11.27
CA ARG A 384 -21.07 -2.32 11.69
C ARG A 384 -20.80 -1.36 10.52
N LEU A 385 -20.33 -1.86 9.38
CA LEU A 385 -19.92 -1.02 8.25
C LEU A 385 -20.91 -0.99 7.07
N GLY A 386 -21.92 -1.85 7.09
CA GLY A 386 -22.67 -2.21 5.88
C GLY A 386 -21.90 -3.22 5.04
N HIS A 387 -22.50 -3.62 3.93
CA HIS A 387 -21.93 -4.52 2.94
C HIS A 387 -21.08 -3.73 1.96
N LEU A 388 -19.75 -3.89 2.07
CA LEU A 388 -18.75 -3.23 1.22
C LEU A 388 -18.58 -3.90 -0.15
N GLU A 389 -19.58 -4.67 -0.58
CA GLU A 389 -19.61 -5.40 -1.86
C GLU A 389 -18.24 -6.03 -2.21
N ALA A 390 -17.56 -5.60 -3.29
CA ALA A 390 -16.26 -6.13 -3.70
C ALA A 390 -15.15 -6.00 -2.64
N ALA A 391 -15.20 -5.00 -1.75
CA ALA A 391 -14.27 -4.78 -0.64
C ALA A 391 -14.66 -5.50 0.67
N SER A 392 -15.76 -6.28 0.68
CA SER A 392 -16.21 -6.95 1.91
C SER A 392 -15.20 -7.97 2.44
N GLY A 393 -14.60 -8.75 1.55
CA GLY A 393 -13.62 -9.77 1.90
C GLY A 393 -12.37 -9.16 2.55
N ILE A 394 -11.82 -8.10 1.96
CA ILE A 394 -10.60 -7.46 2.48
C ILE A 394 -10.84 -6.82 3.85
N ALA A 395 -11.98 -6.16 4.07
CA ALA A 395 -12.32 -5.59 5.37
C ALA A 395 -12.49 -6.66 6.46
N ALA A 396 -13.15 -7.78 6.11
CA ALA A 396 -13.33 -8.93 6.98
C ALA A 396 -11.99 -9.61 7.35
N VAL A 397 -11.07 -9.75 6.39
CA VAL A 397 -9.71 -10.26 6.65
C VAL A 397 -8.95 -9.32 7.58
N ILE A 398 -8.94 -8.01 7.31
CA ILE A 398 -8.24 -7.03 8.16
C ILE A 398 -8.77 -7.07 9.61
N LYS A 399 -10.10 -7.08 9.79
CA LYS A 399 -10.72 -7.26 11.12
C LYS A 399 -10.21 -8.51 11.81
N THR A 400 -10.19 -9.63 11.10
CA THR A 400 -9.76 -10.93 11.63
C THR A 400 -8.28 -10.92 12.00
N VAL A 401 -7.41 -10.33 11.18
CA VAL A 401 -5.99 -10.13 11.48
C VAL A 401 -5.80 -9.31 12.75
N LEU A 402 -6.57 -8.22 12.93
CA LEU A 402 -6.53 -7.40 14.15
C LEU A 402 -6.96 -8.21 15.38
N MET A 403 -8.07 -8.97 15.28
CA MET A 403 -8.52 -9.86 16.37
C MET A 403 -7.45 -10.88 16.78
N LEU A 404 -6.79 -11.49 15.80
CA LEU A 404 -5.72 -12.47 16.03
C LEU A 404 -4.50 -11.85 16.71
N ARG A 405 -4.08 -10.65 16.24
CA ARG A 405 -2.95 -9.87 16.78
C ARG A 405 -3.20 -9.47 18.23
N HIS A 406 -4.39 -8.93 18.52
CA HIS A 406 -4.75 -8.51 19.87
C HIS A 406 -5.15 -9.68 20.77
N GLY A 407 -5.49 -10.83 20.21
CA GLY A 407 -5.98 -11.97 20.99
C GLY A 407 -7.31 -11.70 21.65
N GLU A 408 -8.14 -10.89 21.01
CA GLU A 408 -9.43 -10.43 21.52
C GLU A 408 -10.51 -10.59 20.45
N ILE A 409 -11.70 -11.00 20.88
CA ILE A 409 -12.91 -11.07 20.06
C ILE A 409 -13.82 -9.92 20.50
N PRO A 410 -14.08 -8.91 19.64
CA PRO A 410 -15.01 -7.82 19.96
C PRO A 410 -16.46 -8.31 19.97
N ALA A 411 -17.37 -7.48 20.48
CA ALA A 411 -18.81 -7.76 20.39
C ALA A 411 -19.27 -7.82 18.93
N ALA A 412 -19.94 -8.91 18.55
CA ALA A 412 -20.45 -9.13 17.20
C ALA A 412 -21.84 -8.51 16.97
N ARG A 413 -22.59 -8.27 18.06
CA ARG A 413 -23.91 -7.64 18.08
C ARG A 413 -24.13 -6.85 19.37
N ASP A 414 -25.16 -6.02 19.40
CA ASP A 414 -25.53 -5.21 20.56
C ASP A 414 -26.76 -5.75 21.29
N GLU A 415 -26.93 -5.42 22.58
CA GLU A 415 -28.14 -5.81 23.34
C GLU A 415 -29.42 -5.22 22.72
N ALA A 416 -29.33 -4.03 22.11
CA ALA A 416 -30.44 -3.35 21.45
C ALA A 416 -30.88 -3.99 20.12
N ASP A 417 -30.09 -4.92 19.58
CA ASP A 417 -30.38 -5.58 18.30
C ASP A 417 -31.51 -6.62 18.37
N GLY A 418 -31.91 -7.00 19.60
CA GLY A 418 -32.99 -7.96 19.85
C GLY A 418 -32.54 -9.42 19.74
N GLU A 419 -33.50 -10.28 19.39
CA GLU A 419 -33.35 -11.74 19.38
C GLU A 419 -32.61 -12.26 18.15
N LEU A 420 -31.93 -13.40 18.31
CA LEU A 420 -31.30 -14.12 17.20
C LEU A 420 -32.36 -14.79 16.31
N ASN A 421 -31.98 -15.08 15.06
CA ASN A 421 -32.87 -15.66 14.07
C ASN A 421 -33.36 -17.05 14.52
N PRO A 422 -34.69 -17.25 14.69
CA PRO A 422 -35.25 -18.50 15.20
C PRO A 422 -35.21 -19.66 14.19
N HIS A 423 -34.88 -19.39 12.93
CA HIS A 423 -34.67 -20.43 11.92
C HIS A 423 -33.30 -21.12 12.03
N ILE A 424 -32.43 -20.63 12.91
CA ILE A 424 -31.17 -21.27 13.25
C ILE A 424 -31.33 -21.94 14.63
N PRO A 425 -31.02 -23.25 14.76
CA PRO A 425 -31.21 -23.97 16.02
C PRO A 425 -30.07 -23.66 17.00
N TRP A 426 -29.99 -22.43 17.51
CA TRP A 426 -28.89 -21.95 18.36
C TRP A 426 -28.69 -22.78 19.63
N ASP A 427 -29.76 -23.35 20.20
CA ASP A 427 -29.67 -24.18 21.41
C ASP A 427 -29.07 -25.57 21.14
N GLU A 428 -29.16 -26.05 19.90
CA GLU A 428 -28.56 -27.32 19.46
C GLU A 428 -27.12 -27.12 18.97
N LEU A 429 -26.83 -25.93 18.44
CA LEU A 429 -25.51 -25.56 17.97
C LEU A 429 -24.64 -25.07 19.14
N ALA A 430 -23.43 -25.61 19.27
CA ALA A 430 -22.42 -25.04 20.17
C ALA A 430 -21.81 -23.75 19.58
N PHE A 431 -22.62 -22.86 19.01
CA PHE A 431 -22.22 -21.61 18.35
C PHE A 431 -22.72 -20.40 19.15
N ARG A 432 -22.01 -19.28 19.09
CA ARG A 432 -22.39 -18.03 19.78
C ARG A 432 -22.12 -16.80 18.93
N VAL A 433 -23.02 -15.82 19.02
CA VAL A 433 -22.85 -14.46 18.49
C VAL A 433 -22.59 -13.50 19.66
N PRO A 434 -21.32 -13.13 19.96
CA PRO A 434 -20.97 -12.44 21.20
C PRO A 434 -21.65 -11.07 21.35
N LEU A 435 -22.28 -10.85 22.51
CA LEU A 435 -22.81 -9.54 22.95
C LEU A 435 -21.75 -8.65 23.61
N ARG A 436 -20.68 -9.26 24.11
CA ARG A 436 -19.60 -8.57 24.83
C ARG A 436 -18.28 -9.07 24.29
N GLY A 437 -17.32 -8.15 24.16
CA GLY A 437 -15.97 -8.51 23.79
C GLY A 437 -15.25 -9.27 24.91
N GLY A 438 -14.24 -10.06 24.54
CA GLY A 438 -13.44 -10.82 25.50
C GLY A 438 -12.16 -11.40 24.87
N PRO A 439 -11.28 -11.99 25.70
CA PRO A 439 -10.07 -12.62 25.21
C PRO A 439 -10.40 -13.82 24.31
N TRP A 440 -9.49 -14.12 23.39
CA TRP A 440 -9.55 -15.35 22.61
C TRP A 440 -9.55 -16.56 23.55
N PRO A 441 -10.42 -17.57 23.33
CA PRO A 441 -10.53 -18.71 24.24
C PRO A 441 -9.19 -19.41 24.47
N ALA A 442 -8.70 -19.40 25.71
CA ALA A 442 -7.42 -20.01 26.10
C ALA A 442 -7.44 -21.55 26.02
N ALA A 443 -8.63 -22.15 25.98
CA ALA A 443 -8.80 -23.59 25.82
C ALA A 443 -8.50 -24.08 24.39
N LEU A 444 -8.38 -23.17 23.41
CA LEU A 444 -7.98 -23.52 22.06
C LEU A 444 -6.45 -23.49 21.94
N PRO A 445 -5.83 -24.47 21.27
CA PRO A 445 -4.38 -24.57 21.19
C PRO A 445 -3.76 -23.41 20.39
N ARG A 446 -4.51 -22.86 19.44
CA ARG A 446 -4.09 -21.80 18.52
C ARG A 446 -5.24 -20.83 18.28
N ARG A 447 -4.90 -19.62 17.84
CA ARG A 447 -5.89 -18.64 17.39
C ARG A 447 -6.12 -18.84 15.90
N VAL A 448 -7.17 -19.59 15.54
CA VAL A 448 -7.53 -19.89 14.14
C VAL A 448 -8.91 -19.33 13.83
N ALA A 449 -9.03 -18.65 12.69
CA ALA A 449 -10.26 -18.04 12.21
C ALA A 449 -10.57 -18.42 10.76
N GLY A 450 -11.85 -18.61 10.45
CA GLY A 450 -12.35 -18.65 9.08
C GLY A 450 -12.92 -17.31 8.65
N VAL A 451 -12.78 -16.96 7.37
CA VAL A 451 -13.42 -15.79 6.75
C VAL A 451 -14.19 -16.24 5.51
N ASN A 452 -15.48 -15.94 5.47
CA ASN A 452 -16.38 -16.25 4.35
C ASN A 452 -16.64 -15.00 3.49
N SER A 453 -16.65 -15.16 2.17
CA SER A 453 -17.30 -14.21 1.28
C SER A 453 -17.97 -14.91 0.10
N PHE A 454 -19.26 -14.67 -0.08
CA PHE A 454 -20.09 -15.33 -1.09
C PHE A 454 -20.62 -14.29 -2.08
N GLY A 455 -20.30 -14.46 -3.35
CA GLY A 455 -20.70 -13.57 -4.43
C GLY A 455 -22.13 -13.87 -4.88
N MET A 456 -22.92 -12.84 -5.17
CA MET A 456 -24.29 -13.02 -5.66
C MET A 456 -24.38 -13.73 -7.02
N SER A 457 -23.27 -13.84 -7.75
CA SER A 457 -23.16 -14.65 -8.97
C SER A 457 -23.02 -16.15 -8.69
N GLY A 458 -22.78 -16.53 -7.43
CA GLY A 458 -22.59 -17.90 -6.98
C GLY A 458 -21.14 -18.26 -6.63
N THR A 459 -20.16 -17.37 -6.83
CA THR A 459 -18.76 -17.65 -6.47
C THR A 459 -18.53 -17.53 -4.97
N ASN A 460 -18.15 -18.64 -4.32
CA ASN A 460 -17.84 -18.67 -2.89
C ASN A 460 -16.34 -18.65 -2.65
N ALA A 461 -15.91 -17.99 -1.58
CA ALA A 461 -14.53 -17.97 -1.12
C ALA A 461 -14.46 -18.19 0.40
N HIS A 462 -13.51 -19.02 0.85
CA HIS A 462 -13.18 -19.24 2.25
C HIS A 462 -11.68 -19.10 2.49
N VAL A 463 -11.30 -18.44 3.59
CA VAL A 463 -9.90 -18.25 3.99
C VAL A 463 -9.71 -18.63 5.44
N VAL A 464 -8.68 -19.42 5.72
CA VAL A 464 -8.27 -19.82 7.07
C VAL A 464 -7.05 -19.00 7.48
N LEU A 465 -7.22 -18.21 8.54
CA LEU A 465 -6.20 -17.36 9.15
C LEU A 465 -5.76 -17.91 10.50
N GLU A 466 -4.50 -17.70 10.82
CA GLU A 466 -3.92 -18.06 12.11
C GLU A 466 -3.14 -16.88 12.70
N GLY A 467 -3.28 -16.67 14.02
CA GLY A 467 -2.46 -15.72 14.76
C GLY A 467 -1.01 -16.17 14.82
N HIS A 468 -0.09 -15.27 14.46
CA HIS A 468 1.34 -15.53 14.57
C HIS A 468 1.85 -15.09 15.94
N VAL A 469 2.26 -16.05 16.77
CA VAL A 469 3.02 -15.75 17.99
C VAL A 469 4.47 -15.55 17.56
N GLY A 470 4.82 -14.34 17.14
CA GLY A 470 6.21 -13.98 16.89
C GLY A 470 7.03 -14.10 18.18
N ALA A 471 8.35 -14.29 18.06
CA ALA A 471 9.33 -14.43 19.15
C ALA A 471 9.45 -13.23 20.12
N GLY A 472 8.44 -12.35 20.18
CA GLY A 472 8.31 -11.26 21.16
C GLY A 472 7.16 -11.43 22.16
N ALA A 473 6.37 -12.51 22.08
CA ALA A 473 5.40 -12.84 23.14
C ALA A 473 6.09 -13.53 24.34
N ASP A 474 7.13 -14.31 24.07
CA ASP A 474 8.17 -14.61 25.05
C ASP A 474 9.11 -13.41 25.04
N GLY A 475 9.39 -12.79 26.19
CA GLY A 475 10.28 -11.62 26.34
C GLY A 475 11.75 -11.84 25.94
N THR A 476 12.01 -12.74 24.99
CA THR A 476 13.30 -13.10 24.41
C THR A 476 13.38 -12.64 22.96
N ALA A 477 12.87 -11.44 22.64
CA ALA A 477 13.36 -10.74 21.46
C ALA A 477 14.89 -10.66 21.65
N ALA A 478 15.66 -11.33 20.79
CA ALA A 478 17.10 -11.16 20.79
C ALA A 478 17.34 -9.66 20.68
N ALA A 479 17.82 -9.05 21.77
CA ALA A 479 18.06 -7.63 21.82
C ALA A 479 18.91 -7.29 20.60
N VAL A 480 18.42 -6.39 19.74
CA VAL A 480 19.29 -5.77 18.75
C VAL A 480 20.45 -5.21 19.57
N PRO A 481 21.71 -5.62 19.33
CA PRO A 481 22.81 -5.03 20.05
C PRO A 481 22.75 -3.53 19.78
N SER A 482 22.45 -2.72 20.79
CA SER A 482 22.58 -1.27 20.74
C SER A 482 24.07 -0.96 20.60
N GLY A 483 24.60 -1.08 19.38
CA GLY A 483 26.04 -1.14 19.18
C GLY A 483 26.78 0.14 19.57
N SER A 484 26.09 1.29 19.60
CA SER A 484 26.65 2.62 19.87
C SER A 484 26.06 3.31 21.11
N GLY A 485 24.96 2.78 21.67
CA GLY A 485 24.12 3.53 22.64
C GLY A 485 23.35 4.72 22.04
N VAL A 486 23.43 4.96 20.71
CA VAL A 486 22.75 6.05 20.00
C VAL A 486 22.18 5.59 18.64
N GLU A 487 21.01 6.10 18.27
CA GLU A 487 20.31 5.77 17.02
C GLU A 487 20.29 6.94 16.05
N LEU A 488 20.33 6.63 14.74
CA LEU A 488 20.09 7.56 13.65
C LEU A 488 18.64 7.44 13.18
N LEU A 489 17.85 8.50 13.32
CA LEU A 489 16.50 8.57 12.80
C LEU A 489 16.46 9.44 11.55
N THR A 490 15.84 8.93 10.48
CA THR A 490 15.69 9.63 9.21
C THR A 490 14.20 9.79 8.86
N VAL A 491 13.84 10.97 8.36
CA VAL A 491 12.52 11.27 7.80
C VAL A 491 12.74 11.98 6.47
N SER A 492 11.96 11.62 5.46
CA SER A 492 11.97 12.36 4.20
C SER A 492 10.58 12.46 3.58
N ALA A 493 10.35 13.51 2.81
CA ALA A 493 9.11 13.72 2.06
C ALA A 493 9.35 14.50 0.76
N ARG A 494 8.35 14.55 -0.14
CA ARG A 494 8.47 15.32 -1.39
C ARG A 494 8.46 16.83 -1.16
N ASP A 495 7.68 17.29 -0.18
CA ASP A 495 7.48 18.70 0.14
C ASP A 495 7.61 19.01 1.63
N GLU A 496 7.70 20.29 1.97
CA GLU A 496 7.93 20.79 3.32
C GLU A 496 6.76 20.49 4.27
N ARG A 497 5.52 20.58 3.77
CA ARG A 497 4.31 20.29 4.55
C ARG A 497 4.29 18.81 4.93
N ALA A 498 4.52 17.93 3.98
CA ALA A 498 4.58 16.49 4.19
C ALA A 498 5.72 16.11 5.15
N LEU A 499 6.90 16.74 5.03
CA LEU A 499 8.01 16.52 5.95
C LEU A 499 7.63 16.92 7.38
N ALA A 500 7.03 18.10 7.57
CA ALA A 500 6.62 18.59 8.88
C ALA A 500 5.56 17.68 9.53
N VAL A 501 4.54 17.27 8.78
CA VAL A 501 3.49 16.37 9.27
C VAL A 501 4.06 15.00 9.62
N LEU A 502 4.91 14.43 8.76
CA LEU A 502 5.52 13.12 9.02
C LEU A 502 6.46 13.18 10.23
N ALA A 503 7.28 14.23 10.35
CA ALA A 503 8.15 14.44 11.50
C ALA A 503 7.33 14.55 12.81
N ALA A 504 6.22 15.29 12.80
CA ALA A 504 5.33 15.37 13.96
C ALA A 504 4.72 14.00 14.33
N ARG A 505 4.22 13.25 13.35
CA ARG A 505 3.68 11.89 13.59
C ARG A 505 4.72 10.92 14.14
N VAL A 506 5.95 10.97 13.60
CA VAL A 506 7.08 10.16 14.09
C VAL A 506 7.48 10.57 15.50
N ARG A 507 7.54 11.87 15.80
CA ARG A 507 7.78 12.40 17.15
C ARG A 507 6.76 11.84 18.14
N ASP A 508 5.49 11.88 17.80
CA ASP A 508 4.42 11.41 18.69
C ASP A 508 4.53 9.88 18.87
N ARG A 509 4.80 9.13 17.80
CA ARG A 509 5.04 7.67 17.89
C ARG A 509 6.24 7.32 18.78
N LEU A 510 7.33 8.10 18.74
CA LEU A 510 8.51 7.90 19.59
C LEU A 510 8.16 7.97 21.08
N ARG A 511 7.27 8.90 21.48
CA ARG A 511 6.85 9.05 22.88
C ARG A 511 6.14 7.81 23.42
N ASP A 512 5.45 7.08 22.55
CA ASP A 512 4.74 5.84 22.88
C ASP A 512 5.55 4.57 22.57
N THR A 513 6.84 4.69 22.24
CA THR A 513 7.68 3.55 21.86
C THR A 513 8.46 3.00 23.07
N PRO A 514 8.33 1.71 23.41
CA PRO A 514 9.17 1.07 24.41
C PRO A 514 10.65 1.18 24.05
N ALA A 515 11.53 1.37 25.03
CA ALA A 515 12.97 1.52 24.78
C ALA A 515 13.58 0.35 23.98
N ALA A 516 13.05 -0.87 24.16
CA ALA A 516 13.49 -2.07 23.43
C ALA A 516 13.17 -2.03 21.92
N ASP A 517 12.16 -1.27 21.51
CA ASP A 517 11.70 -1.19 20.11
C ASP A 517 12.35 -0.04 19.34
N LEU A 518 13.03 0.89 20.03
CA LEU A 518 13.63 2.07 19.43
C LEU A 518 14.59 1.75 18.27
N PRO A 519 15.53 0.78 18.38
CA PRO A 519 16.41 0.43 17.26
C PRO A 519 15.63 -0.10 16.04
N SER A 520 14.56 -0.87 16.27
CA SER A 520 13.71 -1.42 15.21
C SER A 520 12.89 -0.33 14.52
N LEU A 521 12.41 0.67 15.28
CA LEU A 521 11.73 1.86 14.74
C LEU A 521 12.68 2.64 13.83
N CYS A 522 13.86 3.01 14.33
CA CYS A 522 14.83 3.76 13.56
C CYS A 522 15.31 2.95 12.33
N HIS A 523 15.52 1.64 12.48
CA HIS A 523 15.85 0.77 11.35
C HIS A 523 14.77 0.79 10.28
N THR A 524 13.50 0.66 10.65
CA THR A 524 12.38 0.67 9.71
C THR A 524 12.28 1.98 8.93
N LEU A 525 12.49 3.12 9.60
CA LEU A 525 12.49 4.43 8.93
C LEU A 525 13.67 4.61 7.96
N ARG A 526 14.82 3.97 8.22
CA ARG A 526 16.01 4.02 7.37
C ARG A 526 15.93 3.09 6.16
N SER A 527 15.45 1.86 6.35
CA SER A 527 15.54 0.79 5.34
C SER A 527 14.20 0.45 4.67
N GLY A 528 13.08 0.71 5.35
CA GLY A 528 11.73 0.38 4.89
C GLY A 528 10.95 1.55 4.30
N ARG A 529 11.62 2.66 3.99
CA ARG A 529 11.01 3.88 3.43
C ARG A 529 11.77 4.36 2.20
N VAL A 530 11.03 4.97 1.28
CA VAL A 530 11.64 5.69 0.15
C VAL A 530 12.25 6.98 0.68
N THR A 531 13.44 7.31 0.20
CA THR A 531 14.09 8.59 0.50
C THR A 531 13.68 9.63 -0.54
N PHE A 532 13.08 10.73 -0.10
CA PHE A 532 12.63 11.84 -0.94
C PHE A 532 13.56 13.07 -0.82
N ALA A 533 13.25 14.13 -1.58
CA ALA A 533 14.09 15.33 -1.71
C ALA A 533 14.17 16.18 -0.43
N ARG A 534 13.10 16.27 0.37
CA ARG A 534 13.12 16.98 1.66
C ARG A 534 13.52 16.00 2.74
N ARG A 535 14.70 16.19 3.33
CA ARG A 535 15.33 15.22 4.23
C ARG A 535 15.58 15.83 5.61
N LEU A 536 15.33 15.05 6.63
CA LEU A 536 15.56 15.37 8.03
C LEU A 536 16.20 14.16 8.70
N ALA A 537 17.27 14.37 9.46
CA ALA A 537 17.92 13.32 10.23
C ALA A 537 18.36 13.85 11.60
N VAL A 538 18.22 13.01 12.62
CA VAL A 538 18.59 13.30 14.01
C VAL A 538 19.27 12.09 14.64
N VAL A 539 20.13 12.34 15.62
CA VAL A 539 20.86 11.31 16.37
C VAL A 539 20.53 11.48 17.86
N GLY A 540 20.31 10.38 18.57
CA GLY A 540 19.99 10.40 20.00
C GLY A 540 19.99 9.01 20.63
N ALA A 541 20.19 8.92 21.95
CA ALA A 541 20.25 7.67 22.70
C ALA A 541 18.88 7.17 23.14
N THR A 542 17.92 8.09 23.31
CA THR A 542 16.60 7.78 23.83
C THR A 542 15.50 8.30 22.92
N ALA A 543 14.30 7.71 23.04
CA ALA A 543 13.13 8.17 22.30
C ALA A 543 12.78 9.64 22.62
N ALA A 544 13.00 10.09 23.86
CA ALA A 544 12.81 11.47 24.28
C ALA A 544 13.81 12.42 23.60
N GLU A 545 15.10 12.08 23.62
CA GLU A 545 16.15 12.87 22.95
C GLU A 545 15.89 12.99 21.44
N LEU A 546 15.50 11.88 20.79
CA LEU A 546 15.17 11.87 19.37
C LEU A 546 13.92 12.72 19.07
N ALA A 547 12.89 12.65 19.92
CA ALA A 547 11.69 13.45 19.76
C ALA A 547 11.98 14.96 19.88
N GLU A 548 12.78 15.37 20.87
CA GLU A 548 13.19 16.77 21.06
C GLU A 548 14.11 17.25 19.92
N ALA A 549 15.05 16.40 19.48
CA ALA A 549 15.91 16.72 18.34
C ALA A 549 15.09 16.88 17.06
N LEU A 550 14.09 16.01 16.84
CA LEU A 550 13.22 16.06 15.67
C LEU A 550 12.35 17.34 15.68
N GLU A 551 11.83 17.72 16.85
CA GLU A 551 11.07 18.96 17.03
C GLU A 551 11.91 20.21 16.75
N ARG A 552 13.13 20.29 17.31
CA ARG A 552 14.07 21.39 17.02
C ARG A 552 14.39 21.44 15.53
N ALA A 553 14.77 20.31 14.95
CA ALA A 553 15.17 20.24 13.56
C ALA A 553 14.00 20.49 12.59
N ALA A 554 12.74 20.28 12.99
CA ALA A 554 11.57 20.66 12.20
C ALA A 554 11.24 22.16 12.29
N GLY A 555 11.67 22.84 13.37
CA GLY A 555 11.46 24.28 13.58
C GLY A 555 12.51 25.19 12.93
N ASP A 556 13.65 24.65 12.49
CA ASP A 556 14.67 25.39 11.75
C ASP A 556 14.17 25.81 10.35
N ALA A 557 14.77 26.87 9.78
CA ALA A 557 14.39 27.50 8.49
C ALA A 557 14.15 26.48 7.34
N PRO A 558 13.32 26.82 6.34
CA PRO A 558 12.95 25.90 5.26
C PRO A 558 14.19 25.29 4.59
N ARG A 559 14.28 23.95 4.65
CA ARG A 559 15.39 23.19 4.07
C ARG A 559 15.24 23.18 2.56
N GLN A 560 16.23 23.64 1.81
CA GLN A 560 16.22 23.55 0.35
C GLN A 560 15.99 22.10 -0.12
N PRO A 561 15.21 21.88 -1.19
CA PRO A 561 15.04 20.55 -1.76
C PRO A 561 16.38 20.05 -2.29
N VAL A 562 16.69 18.78 -2.02
CA VAL A 562 17.81 18.13 -2.70
C VAL A 562 17.40 17.90 -4.16
N THR A 563 18.00 18.64 -5.08
CA THR A 563 17.85 18.38 -6.52
C THR A 563 18.85 17.30 -6.97
N PRO A 564 18.62 16.60 -8.09
CA PRO A 564 19.60 15.65 -8.63
C PRO A 564 20.98 16.26 -8.93
N ALA A 565 21.04 17.56 -9.17
CA ALA A 565 22.26 18.33 -9.42
C ALA A 565 23.02 18.64 -8.12
N ASP A 566 22.30 18.87 -7.02
CA ASP A 566 22.86 19.18 -5.70
C ASP A 566 23.11 17.92 -4.84
N ALA A 567 22.67 16.76 -5.30
CA ALA A 567 22.83 15.50 -4.58
C ALA A 567 24.32 15.16 -4.40
N VAL A 568 24.73 14.92 -3.16
CA VAL A 568 26.09 14.51 -2.81
C VAL A 568 26.37 13.10 -3.34
N ARG A 569 27.06 13.01 -4.48
CA ARG A 569 27.43 11.73 -5.13
C ARG A 569 28.86 11.29 -4.82
N SER A 570 29.72 12.23 -4.45
CA SER A 570 31.11 11.98 -4.10
C SER A 570 31.49 12.74 -2.85
N VAL A 571 32.30 12.11 -2.01
CA VAL A 571 32.86 12.72 -0.81
C VAL A 571 34.37 12.54 -0.79
N THR A 572 35.04 13.51 -0.20
CA THR A 572 36.48 13.49 0.04
C THR A 572 36.72 13.22 1.52
N VAL A 573 37.67 12.33 1.84
CA VAL A 573 37.97 11.95 3.22
C VAL A 573 39.40 12.32 3.55
N ARG A 574 39.55 13.10 4.63
CA ARG A 574 40.85 13.44 5.24
C ARG A 574 41.01 12.60 6.50
N VAL A 575 42.16 11.95 6.65
CA VAL A 575 42.45 11.00 7.75
C VAL A 575 43.74 11.44 8.45
N THR A 576 43.81 11.25 9.77
CA THR A 576 45.03 11.49 10.54
C THR A 576 46.12 10.47 10.22
N ASP A 577 47.38 10.86 10.39
CA ASP A 577 48.54 9.94 10.30
C ASP A 577 48.71 9.08 11.58
N ASP A 578 47.89 9.33 12.61
CA ASP A 578 47.90 8.62 13.91
C ASP A 578 47.17 7.27 13.84
N ALA A 579 47.84 6.27 13.28
CA ALA A 579 47.30 4.91 13.12
C ALA A 579 46.96 4.22 14.45
N GLU A 580 47.68 4.55 15.54
CA GLU A 580 47.47 3.96 16.87
C GLU A 580 46.12 4.35 17.48
N ARG A 581 45.59 5.53 17.13
CA ARG A 581 44.25 5.97 17.55
C ARG A 581 43.16 5.62 16.55
N LEU A 582 43.49 5.56 15.26
CA LEU A 582 42.53 5.27 14.21
C LEU A 582 42.03 3.82 14.25
N ALA A 583 42.92 2.84 14.46
CA ALA A 583 42.55 1.43 14.48
C ALA A 583 41.53 1.07 15.59
N PRO A 584 41.70 1.51 16.87
CA PRO A 584 40.68 1.32 17.91
C PRO A 584 39.33 1.98 17.58
N ALA A 585 39.32 3.16 16.97
CA ALA A 585 38.09 3.85 16.59
C ALA A 585 37.32 3.09 15.50
N LEU A 586 38.02 2.51 14.51
CA LEU A 586 37.41 1.67 13.48
C LEU A 586 36.93 0.32 14.02
N ALA A 587 37.65 -0.26 14.99
CA ALA A 587 37.20 -1.46 15.69
C ALA A 587 35.91 -1.20 16.49
N ALA A 588 35.83 -0.07 17.19
CA ALA A 588 34.61 0.37 17.87
C ALA A 588 33.45 0.58 16.89
N LEU A 589 33.73 1.20 15.74
CA LEU A 589 32.74 1.43 14.68
C LEU A 589 32.17 0.12 14.11
N THR A 590 33.03 -0.83 13.75
CA THR A 590 32.62 -2.12 13.18
C THR A 590 31.95 -3.03 14.20
N THR A 591 32.28 -2.87 15.49
CA THR A 591 31.57 -3.51 16.61
C THR A 591 30.16 -2.93 16.77
N ALA A 592 30.05 -1.60 16.69
CA ALA A 592 28.77 -0.90 16.81
C ALA A 592 27.85 -1.13 15.61
N PHE A 593 28.43 -1.25 14.42
CA PHE A 593 27.73 -1.38 13.14
C PHE A 593 28.21 -2.63 12.40
N PRO A 594 27.81 -3.83 12.87
CA PRO A 594 28.33 -5.10 12.36
C PRO A 594 27.98 -5.35 10.90
N GLY A 595 26.93 -4.70 10.35
CA GLY A 595 26.61 -4.82 8.93
C GLY A 595 27.62 -4.14 8.00
N LEU A 596 28.49 -3.28 8.54
CA LEU A 596 29.61 -2.68 7.81
C LEU A 596 30.82 -3.63 7.73
N ALA A 597 30.93 -4.68 8.53
CA ALA A 597 31.97 -5.70 8.41
C ALA A 597 31.63 -6.68 7.26
N ASP A 598 32.55 -7.01 6.34
CA ASP A 598 32.26 -7.73 5.07
C ASP A 598 32.05 -9.24 5.26
N GLY A 599 32.08 -9.76 6.50
CA GLY A 599 32.08 -11.21 6.77
C GLY A 599 33.34 -11.95 6.27
N THR A 600 34.14 -11.36 5.38
CA THR A 600 35.47 -11.82 4.98
C THR A 600 36.47 -11.52 6.10
N PRO A 601 37.33 -12.46 6.52
CA PRO A 601 38.43 -12.15 7.43
C PRO A 601 39.32 -11.08 6.79
N ASP A 602 39.43 -9.93 7.45
CA ASP A 602 40.11 -8.75 6.93
C ASP A 602 41.63 -9.03 6.83
N THR A 603 42.19 -8.93 5.63
CA THR A 603 43.64 -9.08 5.38
C THR A 603 44.32 -7.73 5.15
N THR A 604 43.62 -6.62 5.38
CA THR A 604 44.13 -5.26 5.13
C THR A 604 44.67 -4.64 6.42
N ASP A 605 45.99 -4.52 6.55
CA ASP A 605 46.65 -3.88 7.70
C ASP A 605 46.55 -2.32 7.70
N ASP A 606 45.89 -1.72 6.69
CA ASP A 606 45.76 -0.26 6.54
C ASP A 606 44.38 0.26 7.03
N PRO A 607 44.33 0.97 8.18
CA PRO A 607 43.11 1.55 8.72
C PRO A 607 42.42 2.57 7.79
N THR A 608 43.19 3.28 6.96
CA THR A 608 42.64 4.27 6.02
C THR A 608 41.87 3.56 4.91
N ALA A 609 42.47 2.53 4.30
CA ALA A 609 41.81 1.70 3.30
C ALA A 609 40.53 1.04 3.85
N LEU A 610 40.53 0.59 5.11
CA LEU A 610 39.34 0.08 5.77
C LEU A 610 38.22 1.14 5.82
N LEU A 611 38.50 2.34 6.35
CA LEU A 611 37.51 3.42 6.45
C LEU A 611 36.89 3.78 5.08
N LEU A 612 37.71 3.90 4.03
CA LEU A 612 37.23 4.21 2.69
C LEU A 612 36.29 3.11 2.15
N ARG A 613 36.60 1.84 2.41
CA ARG A 613 35.73 0.70 2.04
C ARG A 613 34.41 0.73 2.80
N LEU A 614 34.41 1.03 4.11
CA LEU A 614 33.18 1.12 4.90
C LEU A 614 32.24 2.21 4.35
N LEU A 615 32.78 3.37 3.99
CA LEU A 615 32.00 4.44 3.36
C LEU A 615 31.50 4.05 1.96
N GLY A 616 32.32 3.35 1.17
CA GLY A 616 31.92 2.83 -0.14
C GLY A 616 30.72 1.88 -0.07
N ARG A 617 30.62 1.05 0.99
CA ARG A 617 29.45 0.16 1.21
C ARG A 617 28.14 0.92 1.38
N LEU A 618 28.21 2.12 1.98
CA LEU A 618 27.07 3.01 2.15
C LEU A 618 26.62 3.68 0.83
N GLY A 619 27.25 3.36 -0.30
CA GLY A 619 26.89 3.88 -1.62
C GLY A 619 27.60 5.18 -2.01
N LEU A 620 28.53 5.65 -1.20
CA LEU A 620 29.31 6.86 -1.48
C LEU A 620 30.46 6.56 -2.44
N ARG A 621 30.71 7.46 -3.41
CA ARG A 621 32.00 7.49 -4.11
C ARG A 621 32.99 8.26 -3.26
N VAL A 622 34.06 7.59 -2.83
CA VAL A 622 34.98 8.14 -1.82
C VAL A 622 36.36 8.33 -2.41
N SER A 623 36.93 9.52 -2.24
CA SER A 623 38.30 9.84 -2.62
C SER A 623 39.12 10.27 -1.39
N PRO A 624 40.35 9.76 -1.19
CA PRO A 624 41.22 10.26 -0.13
C PRO A 624 41.80 11.64 -0.48
N ASP A 625 42.06 12.45 0.54
CA ASP A 625 42.78 13.73 0.44
C ASP A 625 43.88 13.83 1.51
N THR A 626 44.97 14.51 1.14
CA THR A 626 46.21 14.66 1.92
C THR A 626 46.14 15.75 3.00
N GLY A 627 45.05 16.52 3.05
CA GLY A 627 44.84 17.53 4.10
C GLY A 627 44.59 16.92 5.49
N ALA A 628 44.85 17.70 6.55
CA ALA A 628 44.50 17.29 7.90
C ALA A 628 42.97 17.23 8.12
N PRO A 629 42.47 16.30 8.96
CA PRO A 629 41.06 16.25 9.32
C PRO A 629 40.63 17.50 10.12
N VAL A 630 39.31 17.73 10.21
CA VAL A 630 38.72 18.79 11.04
C VAL A 630 39.25 18.68 12.48
N ALA A 631 39.59 19.83 13.08
CA ALA A 631 40.28 19.90 14.37
C ALA A 631 39.65 19.01 15.44
N GLY A 632 40.47 18.16 16.07
CA GLY A 632 40.06 17.25 17.14
C GLY A 632 39.49 15.89 16.69
N GLY A 633 39.33 15.65 15.37
CA GLY A 633 38.88 14.36 14.82
C GLY A 633 40.01 13.51 14.23
N LEU A 634 39.81 12.18 14.21
CA LEU A 634 40.72 11.23 13.56
C LEU A 634 40.47 11.13 12.03
N ALA A 635 39.24 11.42 11.60
CA ALA A 635 38.88 11.51 10.19
C ALA A 635 37.77 12.53 9.99
N SER A 636 37.68 13.12 8.80
CA SER A 636 36.60 14.02 8.40
C SER A 636 36.16 13.80 6.97
N VAL A 637 34.87 13.97 6.73
CA VAL A 637 34.26 13.89 5.40
C VAL A 637 33.92 15.29 4.89
N HIS A 638 34.19 15.51 3.61
CA HIS A 638 34.03 16.77 2.88
C HIS A 638 33.21 16.51 1.62
N TRP A 639 32.35 17.44 1.25
CA TRP A 639 31.60 17.38 -0.01
C TRP A 639 31.40 18.77 -0.58
N ASP A 640 31.23 18.82 -1.91
CA ASP A 640 30.95 20.08 -2.60
C ASP A 640 29.51 20.53 -2.33
N ALA A 641 29.41 21.74 -1.78
CA ALA A 641 28.19 22.50 -1.59
C ALA A 641 28.56 24.00 -1.72
N PRO A 642 27.58 24.94 -1.77
CA PRO A 642 27.87 26.37 -1.69
C PRO A 642 28.57 26.71 -0.35
N GLY A 643 29.91 26.63 -0.35
CA GLY A 643 30.77 26.60 0.83
C GLY A 643 31.29 25.19 1.11
N GLU A 644 32.61 24.99 1.27
CA GLU A 644 33.19 23.69 1.65
C GLU A 644 32.61 23.26 3.02
N VAL A 645 31.77 22.22 3.03
CA VAL A 645 31.18 21.69 4.27
C VAL A 645 31.98 20.47 4.70
N ALA A 646 32.61 20.57 5.86
CA ALA A 646 33.38 19.51 6.48
C ALA A 646 32.69 19.02 7.76
N ARG A 647 32.63 17.70 7.96
CA ARG A 647 32.15 17.08 9.21
C ARG A 647 33.17 16.10 9.78
N PRO A 648 33.44 16.12 11.10
CA PRO A 648 34.20 15.05 11.74
C PRO A 648 33.48 13.71 11.54
N LEU A 649 34.18 12.72 11.00
CA LEU A 649 33.66 11.38 10.76
C LEU A 649 33.96 10.46 11.94
N LEU A 650 35.14 10.63 12.55
CA LEU A 650 35.58 9.93 13.75
C LEU A 650 36.07 10.97 14.76
N GLY A 651 35.63 10.83 16.01
CA GLY A 651 36.04 11.68 17.13
C GLY A 651 37.50 11.43 17.55
N GLY A 652 37.91 12.02 18.67
CA GLY A 652 39.25 11.84 19.21
C GLY A 652 39.44 10.53 19.99
N GLY A 653 38.36 9.89 20.42
CA GLY A 653 38.38 8.64 21.18
C GLY A 653 37.74 7.48 20.43
N ALA A 654 37.91 6.26 20.95
CA ALA A 654 37.19 5.10 20.43
C ALA A 654 35.72 5.08 20.88
N ASP A 655 35.43 5.62 22.08
CA ASP A 655 34.10 5.59 22.70
C ASP A 655 33.10 6.54 22.02
N ASP A 656 33.55 7.66 21.44
CA ASP A 656 32.70 8.63 20.74
C ASP A 656 32.60 8.39 19.23
N ALA A 657 33.41 7.48 18.68
CA ALA A 657 33.49 7.20 17.26
C ALA A 657 32.15 6.79 16.63
N PRO A 658 31.34 5.88 17.22
CA PRO A 658 30.06 5.49 16.63
C PRO A 658 29.04 6.64 16.57
N ALA A 659 28.97 7.47 17.61
CA ALA A 659 28.05 8.61 17.66
C ALA A 659 28.42 9.68 16.62
N ARG A 660 29.72 10.02 16.54
CA ARG A 660 30.24 10.97 15.54
C ARG A 660 30.02 10.48 14.11
N PHE A 661 30.17 9.18 13.89
CA PHE A 661 29.89 8.58 12.59
C PHE A 661 28.40 8.76 12.21
N LEU A 662 27.45 8.48 13.11
CA LEU A 662 26.03 8.69 12.83
C LEU A 662 25.68 10.17 12.58
N GLU A 663 26.31 11.12 13.29
CA GLU A 663 26.13 12.56 13.05
C GLU A 663 26.64 12.99 11.66
N ALA A 664 27.76 12.43 11.22
CA ALA A 664 28.28 12.65 9.87
C ALA A 664 27.33 12.07 8.80
N LEU A 665 26.80 10.86 9.02
CA LEU A 665 25.79 10.27 8.14
C LEU A 665 24.48 11.06 8.11
N ALA A 666 24.03 11.58 9.26
CA ALA A 666 22.86 12.46 9.32
C ALA A 666 23.08 13.71 8.46
N SER A 667 24.26 14.33 8.55
CA SER A 667 24.62 15.50 7.75
C SER A 667 24.64 15.20 6.26
N LEU A 668 25.29 14.10 5.85
CA LEU A 668 25.33 13.64 4.46
C LEU A 668 23.93 13.32 3.92
N PHE A 669 23.10 12.64 4.71
CA PHE A 669 21.72 12.35 4.35
C PHE A 669 20.94 13.63 4.08
N THR A 670 21.02 14.62 4.99
CA THR A 670 20.34 15.92 4.82
C THR A 670 20.90 16.74 3.66
N ALA A 671 22.18 16.55 3.31
CA ALA A 671 22.80 17.16 2.15
C ALA A 671 22.46 16.45 0.83
N GLY A 672 21.70 15.36 0.86
CA GLY A 672 21.24 14.67 -0.34
C GLY A 672 22.04 13.44 -0.75
N ALA A 673 22.95 12.95 0.09
CA ALA A 673 23.62 11.68 -0.18
C ALA A 673 22.62 10.51 -0.11
N ASP A 674 22.58 9.67 -1.14
CA ASP A 674 21.78 8.44 -1.18
C ASP A 674 22.51 7.32 -0.44
N LEU A 675 22.39 7.37 0.89
CA LEU A 675 23.05 6.42 1.79
C LEU A 675 22.29 5.10 1.87
N ARG A 676 23.01 3.99 1.72
CA ARG A 676 22.49 2.63 1.95
C ARG A 676 22.52 2.29 3.45
N LEU A 677 21.68 2.97 4.22
CA LEU A 677 21.62 2.87 5.68
C LEU A 677 21.16 1.47 6.18
N GLU A 678 20.59 0.66 5.29
CA GLU A 678 20.25 -0.74 5.58
C GLU A 678 21.48 -1.61 5.96
N PHE A 679 22.70 -1.20 5.56
CA PHE A 679 23.93 -1.94 5.89
C PHE A 679 24.54 -1.61 7.25
N LEU A 680 24.05 -0.61 7.99
CA LEU A 680 24.68 -0.24 9.26
C LEU A 680 24.63 -1.39 10.29
N TYR A 681 23.46 -1.97 10.51
CA TYR A 681 23.24 -2.88 11.64
C TYR A 681 23.13 -4.36 11.22
N GLY A 682 23.30 -4.66 9.93
CA GLY A 682 23.12 -6.01 9.38
C GLY A 682 21.69 -6.54 9.53
N PRO A 683 21.44 -7.84 9.33
CA PRO A 683 20.10 -8.45 9.42
C PRO A 683 19.60 -8.59 10.86
N SER A 684 20.06 -7.76 11.79
CA SER A 684 19.87 -7.92 13.24
C SER A 684 18.57 -7.29 13.75
N ALA A 685 18.06 -6.25 13.07
CA ALA A 685 16.88 -5.50 13.47
C ALA A 685 15.60 -6.01 12.80
N ARG A 686 14.49 -5.99 13.54
CA ARG A 686 13.16 -6.31 13.00
C ARG A 686 12.55 -5.07 12.38
N LEU A 687 11.76 -5.25 11.32
CA LEU A 687 10.93 -4.19 10.76
C LEU A 687 9.60 -4.08 11.51
N LEU A 688 9.25 -2.86 11.92
CA LEU A 688 7.98 -2.53 12.58
C LEU A 688 6.95 -2.09 11.54
N GLY A 689 5.74 -2.63 11.64
CA GLY A 689 4.65 -2.29 10.71
C GLY A 689 3.70 -1.20 11.19
N ASP A 690 3.76 -0.82 12.46
CA ASP A 690 2.89 0.16 13.12
C ASP A 690 3.55 1.56 13.23
N LEU A 691 4.25 1.97 12.16
CA LEU A 691 4.84 3.30 12.06
C LEU A 691 3.99 4.21 11.17
N PRO A 692 4.01 5.54 11.41
CA PRO A 692 3.35 6.51 10.55
C PRO A 692 3.69 6.33 9.08
N THR A 693 2.68 6.44 8.23
CA THR A 693 2.79 6.38 6.77
C THR A 693 2.83 7.79 6.15
N TYR A 694 3.18 7.86 4.87
CA TYR A 694 3.31 9.11 4.12
C TYR A 694 2.03 10.00 4.22
N PRO A 695 2.17 11.29 4.59
CA PRO A 695 1.03 12.20 4.71
C PRO A 695 0.69 12.87 3.37
N PHE A 696 0.01 12.12 2.51
CA PHE A 696 -0.50 12.57 1.21
C PHE A 696 -1.17 13.95 1.28
N GLN A 697 -0.95 14.78 0.26
CA GLN A 697 -1.70 16.02 0.11
C GLN A 697 -3.17 15.71 -0.17
N ARG A 698 -4.07 16.58 0.30
CA ARG A 698 -5.51 16.43 0.08
C ARG A 698 -5.98 17.49 -0.90
N ARG A 699 -5.76 17.27 -2.19
CA ARG A 699 -6.26 18.16 -3.25
C ARG A 699 -7.47 17.56 -3.93
N ARG A 700 -8.52 18.36 -4.14
CA ARG A 700 -9.80 17.90 -4.68
C ARG A 700 -9.72 17.67 -6.19
N TYR A 701 -10.08 16.47 -6.63
CA TYR A 701 -10.25 16.07 -8.02
C TYR A 701 -11.63 15.46 -8.23
N TRP A 702 -12.46 16.12 -9.02
CA TRP A 702 -13.82 15.67 -9.30
C TRP A 702 -14.31 16.22 -10.65
N VAL A 703 -15.11 15.45 -11.36
CA VAL A 703 -15.83 15.90 -12.55
C VAL A 703 -16.87 16.97 -12.18
N ALA A 704 -16.85 18.13 -12.84
CA ALA A 704 -17.78 19.22 -12.53
C ALA A 704 -19.26 18.77 -12.61
N GLU A 705 -20.15 19.32 -11.78
CA GLU A 705 -21.59 19.02 -11.85
C GLU A 705 -22.24 19.70 -13.07
N PRO A 706 -23.31 19.12 -13.66
CA PRO A 706 -24.11 19.86 -14.61
C PRO A 706 -24.79 21.02 -13.89
N VAL A 707 -24.68 22.23 -14.46
CA VAL A 707 -25.70 23.25 -14.28
C VAL A 707 -27.00 22.60 -14.75
N THR A 708 -27.94 22.38 -13.84
CA THR A 708 -29.31 22.03 -14.21
C THR A 708 -29.89 23.21 -14.98
N GLY A 709 -29.87 23.15 -16.31
CA GLY A 709 -30.34 24.25 -17.14
C GLY A 709 -30.18 23.94 -18.63
N VAL A 710 -31.28 24.07 -19.35
CA VAL A 710 -31.46 23.87 -20.79
C VAL A 710 -30.63 24.85 -21.64
N ARG A 711 -30.28 24.41 -22.88
CA ARG A 711 -29.61 25.08 -24.04
C ARG A 711 -28.09 24.94 -24.03
N GLY A 712 -27.42 24.34 -25.04
CA GLY A 712 -27.78 24.19 -26.44
C GLY A 712 -27.49 25.50 -27.16
N GLU A 713 -26.34 25.57 -27.83
CA GLU A 713 -25.70 26.70 -28.54
C GLU A 713 -24.40 27.18 -27.85
N ASP A 714 -23.41 27.46 -28.69
CA ASP A 714 -22.04 27.96 -28.42
C ASP A 714 -20.93 26.89 -28.23
N ALA A 715 -20.75 26.05 -29.25
CA ALA A 715 -19.51 25.28 -29.48
C ALA A 715 -18.91 25.52 -30.87
N ASP A 716 -19.32 26.59 -31.56
CA ASP A 716 -18.76 27.04 -32.84
C ASP A 716 -18.09 28.41 -32.65
N ASP A 717 -16.95 28.48 -31.95
CA ASP A 717 -16.04 29.65 -32.13
C ASP A 717 -14.58 29.53 -31.60
N VAL A 718 -14.10 28.37 -31.15
CA VAL A 718 -12.75 28.29 -30.53
C VAL A 718 -11.61 28.06 -31.54
N SER A 719 -11.89 28.00 -32.85
CA SER A 719 -10.87 27.63 -33.85
C SER A 719 -10.12 28.80 -34.51
N ALA A 720 -10.47 30.06 -34.21
CA ALA A 720 -9.89 31.23 -34.90
C ALA A 720 -9.04 32.17 -34.00
N GLU A 721 -9.20 32.16 -32.67
CA GLU A 721 -8.58 33.18 -31.81
C GLU A 721 -7.18 32.83 -31.26
N SER A 722 -6.67 31.60 -31.37
CA SER A 722 -5.37 31.23 -30.76
C SER A 722 -4.12 31.42 -31.64
N ARG A 723 -4.26 31.79 -32.93
CA ARG A 723 -3.10 32.00 -33.83
C ARG A 723 -2.42 33.37 -33.67
N ALA A 724 -2.90 34.22 -32.77
CA ALA A 724 -2.49 35.63 -32.71
C ALA A 724 -1.24 35.93 -31.87
N ASP A 725 -0.74 35.00 -31.03
CA ASP A 725 0.38 35.23 -30.09
C ASP A 725 1.47 34.11 -30.16
N LEU A 726 1.84 33.65 -31.36
CA LEU A 726 2.99 32.74 -31.48
C LEU A 726 4.29 33.53 -31.29
N PRO A 727 5.23 33.05 -30.45
CA PRO A 727 6.53 33.70 -30.30
C PRO A 727 7.33 33.61 -31.60
N GLU A 728 8.15 34.62 -31.85
CA GLU A 728 9.13 34.58 -32.95
C GLU A 728 10.03 33.34 -32.79
N PRO A 729 10.12 32.44 -33.78
CA PRO A 729 10.84 31.16 -33.65
C PRO A 729 12.32 31.29 -33.24
N HIS A 730 12.94 32.43 -33.54
CA HIS A 730 14.34 32.72 -33.19
C HIS A 730 14.50 33.33 -31.79
N ASP A 731 13.42 33.76 -31.13
CA ASP A 731 13.44 34.17 -29.73
C ASP A 731 13.30 32.94 -28.83
N ARG A 732 14.46 32.31 -28.57
CA ARG A 732 14.55 31.11 -27.72
C ARG A 732 13.92 31.27 -26.34
N ALA A 733 13.92 32.48 -25.78
CA ALA A 733 13.35 32.70 -24.45
C ALA A 733 11.81 32.67 -24.54
N ALA A 734 11.23 33.38 -25.51
CA ALA A 734 9.80 33.39 -25.75
C ALA A 734 9.26 32.02 -26.18
N VAL A 735 10.00 31.28 -27.01
CA VAL A 735 9.64 29.90 -27.41
C VAL A 735 9.63 28.96 -26.20
N ARG A 736 10.60 29.05 -25.28
CA ARG A 736 10.60 28.22 -24.06
C ARG A 736 9.40 28.51 -23.16
N GLU A 737 9.03 29.78 -23.01
CA GLU A 737 7.85 30.18 -22.24
C GLU A 737 6.55 29.67 -22.89
N TYR A 738 6.45 29.76 -24.21
CA TYR A 738 5.34 29.16 -24.97
C TYR A 738 5.26 27.65 -24.79
N LEU A 739 6.37 26.91 -24.95
CA LEU A 739 6.39 25.46 -24.77
C LEU A 739 5.98 25.06 -23.36
N LEU A 740 6.43 25.81 -22.35
CA LEU A 740 6.02 25.62 -20.95
C LEU A 740 4.51 25.87 -20.79
N ALA A 741 3.96 26.92 -21.41
CA ALA A 741 2.52 27.22 -21.37
C ALA A 741 1.67 26.14 -22.05
N VAL A 742 2.08 25.67 -23.23
CA VAL A 742 1.40 24.57 -23.95
C VAL A 742 1.38 23.30 -23.12
N LEU A 743 2.51 22.91 -22.51
CA LEU A 743 2.53 21.72 -21.67
C LEU A 743 1.70 21.90 -20.38
N THR A 744 1.74 23.10 -19.79
CA THR A 744 0.94 23.45 -18.61
C THR A 744 -0.56 23.29 -18.90
N ASP A 745 -1.01 23.77 -20.06
CA ASP A 745 -2.40 23.62 -20.53
C ASP A 745 -2.77 22.17 -20.84
N ALA A 746 -1.92 21.43 -21.56
CA ALA A 746 -2.16 20.03 -21.90
C ALA A 746 -2.35 19.14 -20.65
N LEU A 747 -1.59 19.42 -19.59
CA LEU A 747 -1.68 18.76 -18.27
C LEU A 747 -2.80 19.30 -17.37
N GLN A 748 -3.41 20.43 -17.74
CA GLN A 748 -4.31 21.24 -16.92
C GLN A 748 -3.72 21.55 -15.53
N SER A 749 -2.43 21.87 -15.47
CA SER A 749 -1.76 22.23 -14.21
C SER A 749 -2.31 23.56 -13.69
N PRO A 750 -2.62 23.70 -12.38
CA PRO A 750 -3.09 24.97 -11.81
C PRO A 750 -1.99 26.02 -11.69
N ASP A 751 -0.74 25.56 -11.59
CA ASP A 751 0.45 26.34 -11.29
C ASP A 751 1.45 26.11 -12.44
N PRO A 752 2.34 27.09 -12.74
CA PRO A 752 3.41 26.90 -13.70
C PRO A 752 4.26 25.67 -13.35
N LEU A 753 4.59 24.85 -14.35
CA LEU A 753 5.40 23.64 -14.13
C LEU A 753 6.81 24.03 -13.65
N ASP A 754 7.35 23.23 -12.73
CA ASP A 754 8.72 23.37 -12.25
C ASP A 754 9.72 22.94 -13.35
N PRO A 755 10.53 23.86 -13.90
CA PRO A 755 11.41 23.56 -15.03
C PRO A 755 12.55 22.60 -14.67
N THR A 756 12.78 22.32 -13.39
CA THR A 756 13.79 21.36 -12.92
C THR A 756 13.32 19.90 -12.96
N ARG A 757 12.01 19.67 -13.10
CA ARG A 757 11.42 18.32 -13.17
C ARG A 757 11.45 17.77 -14.58
N SER A 758 11.40 16.45 -14.72
CA SER A 758 11.21 15.81 -16.02
C SER A 758 9.77 15.94 -16.54
N PHE A 759 9.54 15.57 -17.80
CA PHE A 759 8.20 15.50 -18.37
C PHE A 759 7.30 14.52 -17.60
N LEU A 760 7.84 13.33 -17.28
CA LEU A 760 7.13 12.30 -16.53
C LEU A 760 6.88 12.72 -15.07
N ASP A 761 7.85 13.36 -14.41
CA ASP A 761 7.70 13.84 -13.01
C ASP A 761 6.70 15.00 -12.89
N SER A 762 6.40 15.67 -14.00
CA SER A 762 5.38 16.72 -14.11
C SER A 762 3.98 16.15 -14.37
N GLY A 763 3.84 14.82 -14.44
CA GLY A 763 2.57 14.13 -14.72
C GLY A 763 2.30 13.89 -16.20
N GLY A 764 3.30 14.11 -17.06
CA GLY A 764 3.20 13.81 -18.49
C GLY A 764 3.23 12.32 -18.79
N ASP A 765 2.53 11.93 -19.85
CA ASP A 765 2.45 10.56 -20.35
C ASP A 765 2.43 10.53 -21.88
N SER A 766 2.18 9.36 -22.47
CA SER A 766 2.13 9.20 -23.94
C SER A 766 1.00 10.01 -24.59
N PHE A 767 -0.14 10.20 -23.91
CA PHE A 767 -1.25 10.99 -24.45
C PHE A 767 -0.86 12.47 -24.50
N THR A 768 -0.37 12.98 -23.38
CA THR A 768 0.08 14.37 -23.27
C THR A 768 1.25 14.65 -24.20
N ALA A 769 2.21 13.73 -24.33
CA ALA A 769 3.33 13.88 -25.26
C ALA A 769 2.84 13.95 -26.72
N THR A 770 1.86 13.13 -27.08
CA THR A 770 1.26 13.17 -28.43
C THR A 770 0.53 14.49 -28.67
N VAL A 771 -0.30 14.95 -27.73
CA VAL A 771 -1.01 16.24 -27.84
C VAL A 771 -0.03 17.40 -27.91
N PHE A 772 0.97 17.43 -27.02
CA PHE A 772 2.02 18.44 -26.96
C PHE A 772 2.79 18.53 -28.29
N VAL A 773 3.29 17.40 -28.81
CA VAL A 773 4.02 17.38 -30.09
C VAL A 773 3.12 17.79 -31.24
N THR A 774 1.88 17.31 -31.29
CA THR A 774 0.94 17.68 -32.37
C THR A 774 0.72 19.19 -32.40
N GLN A 775 0.53 19.82 -31.23
CA GLN A 775 0.33 21.26 -31.13
C GLN A 775 1.60 22.06 -31.48
N VAL A 776 2.79 21.56 -31.12
CA VAL A 776 4.05 22.19 -31.53
C VAL A 776 4.26 22.05 -33.04
N GLU A 777 3.99 20.88 -33.62
CA GLU A 777 4.08 20.62 -35.06
C GLU A 777 3.10 21.47 -35.88
N GLU A 778 1.85 21.61 -35.43
CA GLU A 778 0.85 22.45 -36.10
C GLU A 778 1.26 23.92 -36.17
N ASN A 779 2.05 24.38 -35.18
CA ASN A 779 2.44 25.79 -35.07
C ASN A 779 3.82 26.10 -35.67
N PHE A 780 4.77 25.17 -35.64
CA PHE A 780 6.16 25.41 -36.08
C PHE A 780 6.67 24.46 -37.18
N ALA A 781 5.97 23.35 -37.47
CA ALA A 781 6.29 22.39 -38.53
C ALA A 781 7.74 21.87 -38.51
N VAL A 782 8.19 21.37 -37.36
CA VAL A 782 9.60 21.09 -37.09
C VAL A 782 9.98 19.60 -37.27
N GLY A 783 9.02 18.74 -37.58
CA GLY A 783 9.24 17.33 -37.88
C GLY A 783 9.45 16.43 -36.65
N LEU A 784 8.97 16.83 -35.48
CA LEU A 784 9.04 16.08 -34.24
C LEU A 784 8.13 14.85 -34.24
N SER A 785 8.64 13.78 -33.66
CA SER A 785 7.86 12.60 -33.29
C SER A 785 7.76 12.52 -31.76
N PRO A 786 6.59 12.14 -31.18
CA PRO A 786 6.48 11.88 -29.75
C PRO A 786 7.48 10.83 -29.24
N ALA A 787 7.91 9.90 -30.10
CA ALA A 787 8.88 8.87 -29.73
C ALA A 787 10.33 9.39 -29.57
N ASP A 788 10.63 10.56 -30.15
CA ASP A 788 11.97 11.14 -30.15
C ASP A 788 12.18 12.16 -29.02
N LEU A 789 11.13 12.46 -28.25
CA LEU A 789 11.22 13.33 -27.08
C LEU A 789 11.96 12.63 -25.93
N PRO A 790 13.06 13.19 -25.42
CA PRO A 790 13.74 12.66 -24.25
C PRO A 790 12.97 13.04 -22.96
N LEU A 791 11.90 12.30 -22.67
CA LEU A 791 10.94 12.58 -21.58
C LEU A 791 11.54 12.53 -20.17
N ASP A 792 12.71 11.91 -20.01
CA ASP A 792 13.43 11.80 -18.74
C ASP A 792 14.28 13.05 -18.41
N LEU A 793 14.48 13.96 -19.37
CA LEU A 793 15.25 15.19 -19.14
C LEU A 793 14.45 16.24 -18.38
N PRO A 794 15.11 17.10 -17.58
CA PRO A 794 14.47 18.28 -17.02
C PRO A 794 13.82 19.14 -18.09
N LEU A 795 12.63 19.68 -17.81
CA LEU A 795 11.85 20.50 -18.75
C LEU A 795 12.68 21.68 -19.28
N ALA A 796 13.52 22.31 -18.45
CA ALA A 796 14.43 23.37 -18.88
C ALA A 796 15.38 22.94 -20.00
N GLU A 797 15.92 21.72 -19.91
CA GLU A 797 16.83 21.16 -20.90
C GLU A 797 16.05 20.71 -22.15
N LEU A 798 14.92 20.03 -21.96
CA LEU A 798 14.04 19.58 -23.03
C LEU A 798 13.56 20.76 -23.89
N PHE A 799 13.03 21.80 -23.28
CA PHE A 799 12.56 23.00 -23.97
C PHE A 799 13.71 23.83 -24.53
N GLY A 800 14.91 23.74 -23.92
CA GLY A 800 16.13 24.28 -24.50
C GLY A 800 16.43 23.69 -25.87
N ARG A 801 16.42 22.36 -25.97
CA ARG A 801 16.65 21.62 -27.22
C ARG A 801 15.55 21.87 -28.26
N LEU A 802 14.28 21.81 -27.84
CA LEU A 802 13.14 22.09 -28.73
C LEU A 802 13.17 23.51 -29.30
N ALA A 803 13.53 24.51 -28.50
CA ALA A 803 13.66 25.88 -28.98
C ALA A 803 14.82 26.04 -29.99
N ASP A 804 15.90 25.28 -29.84
CA ASP A 804 16.99 25.23 -30.82
C ASP A 804 16.54 24.57 -32.13
N ASP A 805 15.83 23.45 -32.05
CA ASP A 805 15.29 22.73 -33.21
C ASP A 805 14.30 23.61 -33.98
N ILE A 806 13.38 24.29 -33.27
CA ILE A 806 12.42 25.25 -33.86
C ILE A 806 13.16 26.37 -34.59
N ALA A 807 14.16 26.99 -33.96
CA ALA A 807 14.92 28.07 -34.59
C ALA A 807 15.67 27.63 -35.85
N VAL A 808 16.12 26.36 -35.91
CA VAL A 808 16.82 25.78 -37.07
C VAL A 808 15.84 25.44 -38.20
N SER A 809 14.69 24.84 -37.88
CA SER A 809 13.73 24.39 -38.88
C SER A 809 12.94 25.53 -39.53
N THR A 810 12.72 26.65 -38.82
CA THR A 810 12.01 27.83 -39.35
C THR A 810 12.94 28.86 -39.99
N GLY A 811 14.26 28.64 -39.98
CA GLY A 811 15.24 29.53 -40.59
C GLY A 811 15.20 29.51 -42.13
N ASP A 812 15.21 30.70 -42.73
CA ASP A 812 15.33 30.90 -44.18
C ASP A 812 16.60 30.20 -44.72
N PRO A 813 16.54 29.35 -45.77
CA PRO A 813 17.74 28.73 -46.38
C PRO A 813 18.80 29.75 -46.85
N ALA A 814 18.49 31.05 -46.83
CA ALA A 814 19.44 32.13 -47.12
C ALA A 814 20.51 32.39 -46.03
N GLN A 815 20.38 31.88 -44.80
CA GLN A 815 21.39 32.09 -43.73
C GLN A 815 22.33 30.91 -43.45
N ALA A 816 22.15 29.76 -44.11
CA ALA A 816 23.04 28.60 -43.98
C ALA A 816 24.36 28.71 -44.79
N VAL A 817 24.62 29.87 -45.42
CA VAL A 817 25.89 30.14 -46.11
C VAL A 817 26.54 31.39 -45.52
N GLY A 818 27.18 31.23 -44.37
CA GLY A 818 28.28 32.10 -43.93
C GLY A 818 28.17 32.67 -42.51
N ALA A 819 28.56 31.88 -41.51
CA ALA A 819 29.50 32.24 -40.44
C ALA A 819 29.67 31.06 -39.47
#